data_AF-W7Z350-F1
#
_entry.id   AF-W7Z350-F1
#
_cell.length_a   1.000
_cell.length_b   1.000
_cell.length_c   1.000
_cell.angle_alpha   90.00
_cell.angle_beta   90.00
_cell.angle_gamma   90.00
#
_symmetry.space_group_name_H-M   'P 1'
#
loop_
_entity.id
_entity.type
_entity.pdbx_description
1 polymer ?
#
loop_
_entity_poly.entity_id
_entity_poly.type
_entity_poly.pdbx_seq_one_letter_code
_entity_poly.pdbx_strand_id
1 'polypeptide(L)'
;MNVMNIGRDWDNLSVLERNRAKSRSYFIPHSNKEGALSYDRGSSPWFKSLNGIWKFQFAEGPELAPQEFHKNNYDSSGWDDIRVPGHWQLQGYGNPHYTDLYYPFPVDPPHVPNDNPTGSYVREFSLPDHWDGRVVSLKFDGVDSAFHVWLNGSFVGYSQGSRLTSEFDLTPYLQSGVNRLAVRVYQWSDGSYLEDQDMWWMSGIFRDVYLISEPATLRITDYRVVTELDAAFTSAVLSVRLNLEGEEDQGKVQLQLLNKAGEQVLSAEKNLNNQSTIQFNLPVTKPHLWNAESPYLYHLVITVLDSKNQGIETIAQRVGFRRVEVRDGQFLVNGIAILLKGVNRHDHHPDTGRTVTVSTMLEDIQLMKRHNINAVRTAHYPNDPRFYDLCDEYGLYVMEETDLETHGFEPLGNISRLSDDPAWKDAYVDRIRRMVERDKNHPSVIFWSLGNESGFGCNFSAMSEWCKANDSTRLIHYEEDREAEVCDVVSTMYSSVEKMEGFGQLTDHPKPHILCEFAHAMGNGPGGLRPYFDTFDAYRRLQGGFVWEWIDHGLSRKTIDGKVDYAYGGDYGDVPNNSNFVIDGLVRPDRTPSPGLIEYKKIIEPVRVEMIDAGKIRVTNRYDFITLDHLQVHYSITADGRTVNSGVLVLPKVGPGDSAELLITSSIDQHSIHFEPGTEKWLNVGFTLAADCAWAAQGHEVAWLSLHCRAIHQRYLLCRSCL
;
A
#
# COMPACT_ATOMS: atom_id res chain seq x y z
N MET A 1 31.10 -22.40 -25.00
CA MET A 1 30.26 -21.68 -24.02
C MET A 1 31.18 -21.22 -22.91
N ASN A 2 31.41 -19.92 -22.78
CA ASN A 2 32.18 -19.39 -21.65
C ASN A 2 31.41 -19.76 -20.38
N VAL A 3 32.04 -20.55 -19.51
CA VAL A 3 31.57 -20.68 -18.12
C VAL A 3 31.65 -19.26 -17.55
N MET A 4 30.52 -18.55 -17.46
CA MET A 4 30.49 -17.31 -16.69
C MET A 4 30.93 -17.68 -15.28
N ASN A 5 32.02 -17.09 -14.82
CA ASN A 5 32.43 -17.21 -13.43
C ASN A 5 31.40 -16.43 -12.62
N ILE A 6 30.43 -17.13 -12.01
CA ILE A 6 29.43 -16.52 -11.12
C ILE A 6 30.21 -16.03 -9.90
N GLY A 7 30.45 -14.72 -9.83
CA GLY A 7 31.22 -14.09 -8.76
C GLY A 7 30.38 -13.86 -7.51
N ARG A 8 30.93 -13.10 -6.56
CA ARG A 8 30.18 -12.57 -5.41
C ARG A 8 29.33 -11.38 -5.85
N ASP A 9 28.33 -11.63 -6.70
CA ASP A 9 27.47 -10.56 -7.23
C ASP A 9 26.68 -9.86 -6.11
N TRP A 10 26.40 -10.55 -4.99
CA TRP A 10 25.74 -9.99 -3.79
C TRP A 10 26.64 -9.08 -2.94
N ASP A 11 27.90 -8.92 -3.31
CA ASP A 11 28.92 -8.17 -2.57
C ASP A 11 29.69 -7.30 -3.57
N ASN A 12 28.95 -6.67 -4.48
CA ASN A 12 29.50 -5.93 -5.61
C ASN A 12 28.49 -4.92 -6.15
N LEU A 13 28.58 -3.69 -5.65
CA LEU A 13 27.72 -2.56 -6.04
C LEU A 13 27.68 -2.29 -7.57
N SER A 14 28.64 -2.78 -8.34
CA SER A 14 28.62 -2.68 -9.82
C SER A 14 27.64 -3.67 -10.48
N VAL A 15 27.03 -4.59 -9.72
CA VAL A 15 26.14 -5.64 -10.20
C VAL A 15 24.83 -5.63 -9.42
N LEU A 16 23.87 -4.82 -9.86
CA LEU A 16 22.52 -4.79 -9.27
C LEU A 16 21.62 -5.93 -9.78
N GLU A 17 21.92 -6.43 -10.97
CA GLU A 17 21.18 -7.50 -11.64
C GLU A 17 22.04 -8.23 -12.67
N ARG A 18 21.62 -9.43 -13.05
CA ARG A 18 22.04 -10.09 -14.30
C ARG A 18 20.82 -10.68 -14.99
N ASN A 19 20.61 -10.33 -16.26
CA ASN A 19 19.55 -10.85 -17.12
C ASN A 19 18.11 -10.66 -16.57
N ARG A 20 17.91 -9.76 -15.61
CA ARG A 20 16.57 -9.39 -15.15
C ARG A 20 15.89 -8.58 -16.26
N ALA A 21 14.63 -8.89 -16.53
CA ALA A 21 13.84 -8.15 -17.50
C ALA A 21 13.64 -6.70 -17.03
N LYS A 22 13.44 -5.79 -17.99
CA LYS A 22 13.14 -4.39 -17.68
C LYS A 22 11.86 -4.30 -16.85
N SER A 23 11.86 -3.38 -15.89
CA SER A 23 10.67 -3.05 -15.09
C SER A 23 9.52 -2.62 -16.01
N ARG A 24 8.32 -3.11 -15.69
CA ARG A 24 7.09 -2.90 -16.46
C ARG A 24 5.88 -2.94 -15.54
N SER A 25 4.75 -2.47 -16.03
CA SER A 25 3.46 -2.56 -15.33
C SER A 25 3.14 -3.98 -14.90
N TYR A 26 2.51 -4.13 -13.75
CA TYR A 26 2.02 -5.43 -13.30
C TYR A 26 0.76 -5.84 -14.08
N PHE A 27 0.81 -6.99 -14.77
CA PHE A 27 -0.36 -7.59 -15.39
C PHE A 27 -0.16 -9.09 -15.65
N ILE A 28 -1.29 -9.79 -15.83
CA ILE A 28 -1.35 -11.19 -16.23
C ILE A 28 -2.07 -11.25 -17.58
N PRO A 29 -1.50 -11.88 -18.62
CA PRO A 29 -2.17 -12.04 -19.89
C PRO A 29 -3.32 -13.03 -19.76
N HIS A 30 -4.42 -12.80 -20.48
CA HIS A 30 -5.54 -13.72 -20.63
C HIS A 30 -5.79 -14.02 -22.11
N SER A 31 -6.53 -15.10 -22.37
CA SER A 31 -6.92 -15.50 -23.73
C SER A 31 -8.13 -14.72 -24.26
N ASN A 32 -8.91 -14.09 -23.38
CA ASN A 32 -10.12 -13.38 -23.74
C ASN A 32 -10.48 -12.30 -22.70
N LYS A 33 -11.51 -11.51 -23.04
CA LYS A 33 -12.02 -10.39 -22.25
C LYS A 33 -12.60 -10.85 -20.91
N GLU A 34 -13.37 -11.93 -20.89
CA GLU A 34 -14.04 -12.43 -19.69
C GLU A 34 -13.03 -12.85 -18.63
N GLY A 35 -11.96 -13.54 -19.05
CA GLY A 35 -10.84 -13.90 -18.19
C GLY A 35 -10.11 -12.65 -17.67
N ALA A 36 -9.79 -11.69 -18.55
CA ALA A 36 -9.10 -10.47 -18.13
C ALA A 36 -9.91 -9.64 -17.11
N LEU A 37 -11.23 -9.56 -17.29
CA LEU A 37 -12.13 -8.84 -16.39
C LEU A 37 -12.39 -9.55 -15.05
N SER A 38 -11.92 -10.79 -14.88
CA SER A 38 -12.02 -11.47 -13.57
C SER A 38 -11.04 -10.86 -12.55
N TYR A 39 -9.95 -10.25 -13.01
CA TYR A 39 -8.80 -9.81 -12.20
C TYR A 39 -8.19 -10.93 -11.34
N ASP A 40 -8.58 -12.19 -11.57
CA ASP A 40 -8.01 -13.35 -10.92
C ASP A 40 -6.95 -13.97 -11.82
N ARG A 41 -5.69 -13.79 -11.43
CA ARG A 41 -4.53 -14.40 -12.09
C ARG A 41 -4.66 -15.93 -12.22
N GLY A 42 -5.29 -16.60 -11.25
CA GLY A 42 -5.49 -18.05 -11.26
C GLY A 42 -6.43 -18.54 -12.37
N SER A 43 -7.30 -17.65 -12.86
CA SER A 43 -8.20 -17.94 -13.98
C SER A 43 -7.54 -17.85 -15.35
N SER A 44 -6.32 -17.28 -15.44
CA SER A 44 -5.60 -17.19 -16.71
C SER A 44 -5.01 -18.55 -17.11
N PRO A 45 -5.23 -19.02 -18.35
CA PRO A 45 -4.55 -20.21 -18.87
C PRO A 45 -3.04 -19.99 -19.09
N TRP A 46 -2.59 -18.74 -18.96
CA TRP A 46 -1.21 -18.28 -19.16
C TRP A 46 -0.47 -18.00 -17.85
N PHE A 47 -1.08 -18.33 -16.71
CA PHE A 47 -0.48 -18.20 -15.39
C PHE A 47 -0.26 -19.58 -14.76
N LYS A 48 0.88 -19.77 -14.10
CA LYS A 48 1.15 -20.96 -13.29
C LYS A 48 1.88 -20.58 -12.01
N SER A 49 1.25 -20.78 -10.86
CA SER A 49 1.92 -20.60 -9.57
C SER A 49 3.01 -21.66 -9.36
N LEU A 50 4.15 -21.21 -8.82
CA LEU A 50 5.22 -22.04 -8.27
C LEU A 50 5.28 -21.95 -6.73
N ASN A 51 4.23 -21.44 -6.09
CA ASN A 51 4.09 -21.51 -4.64
C ASN A 51 3.83 -22.97 -4.20
N GLY A 52 4.11 -23.27 -2.94
CA GLY A 52 3.96 -24.59 -2.33
C GLY A 52 5.26 -25.09 -1.74
N ILE A 53 5.46 -26.39 -1.72
CA ILE A 53 6.64 -27.01 -1.13
C ILE A 53 7.80 -27.02 -2.12
N TRP A 54 8.99 -26.67 -1.64
CA TRP A 54 10.27 -26.72 -2.34
C TRP A 54 11.26 -27.51 -1.51
N LYS A 55 12.24 -28.15 -2.17
CA LYS A 55 13.40 -28.71 -1.47
C LYS A 55 14.30 -27.58 -1.01
N PHE A 56 14.82 -27.70 0.21
CA PHE A 56 15.56 -26.63 0.86
C PHE A 56 16.76 -27.14 1.65
N GLN A 57 17.86 -26.41 1.52
CA GLN A 57 19.06 -26.58 2.34
C GLN A 57 19.49 -25.21 2.84
N PHE A 58 19.83 -25.16 4.12
CA PHE A 58 20.37 -23.98 4.80
C PHE A 58 21.86 -24.15 5.08
N ALA A 59 22.65 -23.10 4.82
CA ALA A 59 24.07 -23.04 5.16
C ALA A 59 24.39 -21.72 5.88
N GLU A 60 25.38 -21.73 6.76
CA GLU A 60 25.83 -20.54 7.51
C GLU A 60 26.50 -19.49 6.59
N GLY A 61 26.99 -19.90 5.42
CA GLY A 61 27.67 -19.00 4.48
C GLY A 61 27.58 -19.46 3.03
N PRO A 62 27.77 -18.56 2.05
CA PRO A 62 27.72 -18.89 0.62
C PRO A 62 28.72 -19.97 0.21
N GLU A 63 29.91 -19.96 0.84
CA GLU A 63 30.99 -20.91 0.58
C GLU A 63 30.71 -22.31 1.14
N LEU A 64 29.83 -22.40 2.14
CA LEU A 64 29.41 -23.65 2.77
C LEU A 64 28.13 -24.23 2.14
N ALA A 65 27.45 -23.44 1.32
CA ALA A 65 26.25 -23.87 0.59
C ALA A 65 26.59 -24.96 -0.45
N PRO A 66 25.66 -25.87 -0.76
CA PRO A 66 25.90 -27.03 -1.60
C PRO A 66 26.37 -26.63 -3.00
N GLN A 67 27.57 -27.04 -3.37
CA GLN A 67 28.12 -26.76 -4.68
C GLN A 67 27.37 -27.52 -5.77
N GLU A 68 27.22 -26.91 -6.93
CA GLU A 68 26.61 -27.52 -8.12
C GLU A 68 25.16 -28.01 -7.96
N PHE A 69 24.46 -27.62 -6.88
CA PHE A 69 23.08 -28.03 -6.59
C PHE A 69 22.06 -27.65 -7.68
N HIS A 70 22.43 -26.77 -8.61
CA HIS A 70 21.62 -26.37 -9.75
C HIS A 70 21.61 -27.42 -10.88
N LYS A 71 22.58 -28.34 -10.92
CA LYS A 71 22.68 -29.37 -11.97
C LYS A 71 21.51 -30.36 -11.92
N ASN A 72 21.10 -30.84 -13.10
CA ASN A 72 19.95 -31.75 -13.25
C ASN A 72 20.12 -33.10 -12.56
N ASN A 73 21.36 -33.57 -12.40
CA ASN A 73 21.68 -34.84 -11.76
C ASN A 73 22.07 -34.71 -10.29
N TYR A 74 21.95 -33.53 -9.70
CA TYR A 74 22.20 -33.33 -8.27
C TYR A 74 21.06 -33.93 -7.45
N ASP A 75 21.39 -34.82 -6.52
CA ASP A 75 20.42 -35.45 -5.64
C ASP A 75 20.07 -34.54 -4.44
N SER A 76 18.90 -33.90 -4.50
CA SER A 76 18.32 -33.12 -3.40
C SER A 76 17.20 -33.88 -2.67
N SER A 77 17.08 -35.20 -2.84
CA SER A 77 16.00 -35.98 -2.21
C SER A 77 16.08 -36.00 -0.69
N GLY A 78 17.31 -35.95 -0.16
CA GLY A 78 17.60 -35.88 1.28
C GLY A 78 17.51 -34.48 1.89
N TRP A 79 17.14 -33.46 1.11
CA TRP A 79 16.92 -32.11 1.62
C TRP A 79 15.56 -31.99 2.30
N ASP A 80 15.47 -31.05 3.23
CA ASP A 80 14.23 -30.68 3.90
C ASP A 80 13.23 -30.08 2.90
N ASP A 81 11.98 -30.01 3.32
CA ASP A 81 10.90 -29.35 2.59
C ASP A 81 10.61 -27.99 3.24
N ILE A 82 10.53 -26.93 2.45
CA ILE A 82 10.16 -25.57 2.89
C ILE A 82 8.93 -25.07 2.13
N ARG A 83 8.09 -24.27 2.79
CA ARG A 83 6.97 -23.58 2.15
C ARG A 83 7.45 -22.28 1.49
N VAL A 84 7.04 -22.09 0.24
CA VAL A 84 7.23 -20.87 -0.53
C VAL A 84 5.84 -20.32 -0.94
N PRO A 85 5.55 -19.03 -0.70
CA PRO A 85 6.38 -18.06 -0.01
C PRO A 85 6.50 -18.31 1.50
N GLY A 86 7.56 -17.78 2.10
CA GLY A 86 7.77 -17.73 3.54
C GLY A 86 9.22 -17.39 3.92
N HIS A 87 9.40 -16.75 5.09
CA HIS A 87 10.71 -16.57 5.68
C HIS A 87 11.25 -17.89 6.24
N TRP A 88 12.54 -18.18 6.07
CA TRP A 88 13.10 -19.43 6.59
C TRP A 88 13.26 -19.41 8.12
N GLN A 89 13.39 -18.21 8.72
CA GLN A 89 13.48 -18.02 10.18
C GLN A 89 12.22 -18.49 10.89
N LEU A 90 11.06 -18.26 10.27
CA LEU A 90 9.76 -18.72 10.79
C LEU A 90 9.45 -20.18 10.44
N GLN A 91 10.39 -20.86 9.77
CA GLN A 91 10.30 -22.27 9.37
C GLN A 91 11.42 -23.12 9.99
N GLY A 92 12.16 -22.57 10.97
CA GLY A 92 13.12 -23.31 11.79
C GLY A 92 14.59 -23.17 11.41
N TYR A 93 14.94 -22.25 10.50
CA TYR A 93 16.33 -22.04 10.06
C TYR A 93 16.84 -20.66 10.48
N GLY A 94 17.98 -20.57 11.16
CA GLY A 94 18.42 -19.29 11.74
C GLY A 94 17.40 -18.71 12.73
N ASN A 95 17.50 -17.42 13.01
CA ASN A 95 16.59 -16.72 13.93
C ASN A 95 16.17 -15.37 13.33
N PRO A 96 14.91 -14.90 13.57
CA PRO A 96 14.56 -13.50 13.35
C PRO A 96 15.47 -12.60 14.20
N HIS A 97 15.80 -11.42 13.68
CA HIS A 97 16.58 -10.41 14.41
C HIS A 97 15.82 -9.09 14.33
N TYR A 98 15.48 -8.48 15.46
CA TYR A 98 14.86 -7.15 15.45
C TYR A 98 15.85 -6.07 15.90
N THR A 99 15.98 -5.03 15.09
CA THR A 99 16.71 -3.81 15.43
C THR A 99 16.10 -2.69 14.60
N ASP A 100 15.91 -1.55 15.26
CA ASP A 100 15.35 -0.32 14.69
C ASP A 100 16.42 0.39 13.86
N LEU A 101 17.56 0.70 14.49
CA LEU A 101 18.61 1.54 13.91
C LEU A 101 19.86 0.78 13.47
N TYR A 102 20.19 -0.35 14.09
CA TYR A 102 21.49 -0.98 13.87
C TYR A 102 21.44 -2.01 12.75
N TYR A 103 22.37 -1.92 11.80
CA TYR A 103 22.68 -3.06 10.95
C TYR A 103 23.05 -4.27 11.82
N PRO A 104 22.42 -5.46 11.62
CA PRO A 104 22.72 -6.66 12.39
C PRO A 104 24.04 -7.35 11.98
N PHE A 105 24.88 -6.66 11.20
CA PHE A 105 26.16 -7.12 10.69
C PHE A 105 27.21 -5.98 10.69
N PRO A 106 28.52 -6.30 10.60
CA PRO A 106 29.56 -5.27 10.54
C PRO A 106 29.41 -4.34 9.33
N VAL A 107 29.46 -3.03 9.57
CA VAL A 107 29.24 -1.98 8.55
C VAL A 107 30.54 -1.64 7.81
N ASP A 108 30.67 -2.12 6.57
CA ASP A 108 31.77 -1.83 5.65
C ASP A 108 31.29 -1.76 4.18
N PRO A 109 30.39 -0.82 3.83
CA PRO A 109 29.75 -0.80 2.51
C PRO A 109 30.76 -0.67 1.35
N PRO A 110 30.59 -1.41 0.24
CA PRO A 110 29.45 -2.28 -0.07
C PRO A 110 29.59 -3.71 0.49
N HIS A 111 30.61 -3.99 1.29
CA HIS A 111 30.95 -5.33 1.72
C HIS A 111 30.03 -5.91 2.79
N VAL A 112 29.68 -7.18 2.63
CA VAL A 112 28.88 -7.96 3.58
C VAL A 112 29.72 -9.07 4.23
N PRO A 113 29.35 -9.54 5.44
CA PRO A 113 30.11 -10.58 6.12
C PRO A 113 30.17 -11.90 5.32
N ASN A 114 31.21 -12.70 5.57
CA ASN A 114 31.30 -14.06 5.04
C ASN A 114 30.37 -15.04 5.77
N ASP A 115 30.09 -14.77 7.05
CA ASP A 115 29.01 -15.40 7.81
C ASP A 115 27.70 -14.76 7.35
N ASN A 116 27.13 -15.37 6.31
CA ASN A 116 26.00 -14.84 5.56
C ASN A 116 25.06 -16.01 5.25
N PRO A 117 24.05 -16.23 6.11
CA PRO A 117 23.11 -17.33 5.95
C PRO A 117 22.57 -17.43 4.52
N THR A 118 22.67 -18.63 3.97
CA THR A 118 22.40 -18.89 2.56
C THR A 118 21.40 -20.03 2.43
N GLY A 119 20.28 -19.76 1.77
CA GLY A 119 19.22 -20.72 1.46
C GLY A 119 19.33 -21.23 0.03
N SER A 120 19.44 -22.55 -0.16
CA SER A 120 19.38 -23.19 -1.48
C SER A 120 18.03 -23.87 -1.68
N TYR A 121 17.27 -23.43 -2.67
CA TYR A 121 15.92 -23.92 -2.99
C TYR A 121 15.93 -24.68 -4.30
N VAL A 122 15.18 -25.79 -4.37
CA VAL A 122 14.97 -26.58 -5.59
C VAL A 122 13.50 -26.91 -5.76
N ARG A 123 12.99 -26.71 -6.97
CA ARG A 123 11.65 -27.15 -7.35
C ARG A 123 11.61 -27.68 -8.76
N GLU A 124 10.92 -28.80 -8.91
CA GLU A 124 10.59 -29.35 -10.21
C GLU A 124 9.18 -28.94 -10.62
N PHE A 125 8.98 -28.70 -11.92
CA PHE A 125 7.69 -28.37 -12.49
C PHE A 125 7.59 -28.82 -13.94
N SER A 126 6.38 -29.03 -14.42
CA SER A 126 6.10 -29.21 -15.85
C SER A 126 5.23 -28.07 -16.37
N LEU A 127 5.48 -27.67 -17.61
CA LEU A 127 4.64 -26.71 -18.31
C LEU A 127 3.42 -27.41 -18.91
N PRO A 128 2.25 -26.75 -18.98
CA PRO A 128 1.12 -27.22 -19.76
C PRO A 128 1.46 -27.31 -21.25
N ASP A 129 0.92 -28.31 -21.96
CA ASP A 129 1.20 -28.50 -23.40
C ASP A 129 0.81 -27.30 -24.27
N HIS A 130 -0.24 -26.56 -23.88
CA HIS A 130 -0.68 -25.36 -24.60
C HIS A 130 0.26 -24.15 -24.45
N TRP A 131 1.35 -24.30 -23.71
CA TRP A 131 2.42 -23.28 -23.61
C TRP A 131 3.55 -23.49 -24.64
N ASP A 132 3.50 -24.56 -25.43
CA ASP A 132 4.54 -24.83 -26.44
C ASP A 132 4.69 -23.67 -27.44
N GLY A 133 5.94 -23.32 -27.75
CA GLY A 133 6.28 -22.22 -28.66
C GLY A 133 5.99 -20.80 -28.13
N ARG A 134 5.62 -20.64 -26.85
CA ARG A 134 5.38 -19.34 -26.22
C ARG A 134 6.59 -18.85 -25.44
N VAL A 135 6.64 -17.55 -25.15
CA VAL A 135 7.62 -16.96 -24.24
C VAL A 135 7.19 -17.25 -22.82
N VAL A 136 8.11 -17.74 -21.98
CA VAL A 136 7.82 -18.07 -20.58
C VAL A 136 8.72 -17.27 -19.66
N SER A 137 8.11 -16.39 -18.86
CA SER A 137 8.79 -15.59 -17.86
C SER A 137 8.59 -16.18 -16.46
N LEU A 138 9.64 -16.17 -15.65
CA LEU A 138 9.61 -16.44 -14.21
C LEU A 138 9.55 -15.12 -13.46
N LYS A 139 8.59 -15.00 -12.54
CA LYS A 139 8.45 -13.86 -11.64
C LYS A 139 8.61 -14.26 -10.19
N PHE A 140 9.41 -13.46 -9.48
CA PHE A 140 9.45 -13.42 -8.02
C PHE A 140 8.93 -12.06 -7.58
N ASP A 141 7.84 -12.02 -6.81
CA ASP A 141 7.30 -10.75 -6.30
C ASP A 141 8.10 -10.21 -5.09
N GLY A 142 8.99 -11.02 -4.51
CA GLY A 142 9.89 -10.61 -3.42
C GLY A 142 10.75 -11.75 -2.87
N VAL A 143 12.06 -11.50 -2.80
CA VAL A 143 13.09 -12.42 -2.28
C VAL A 143 14.07 -11.60 -1.48
N ASP A 144 14.25 -11.94 -0.20
CA ASP A 144 15.09 -11.19 0.73
C ASP A 144 16.43 -11.93 0.99
N SER A 145 17.62 -11.35 0.77
CA SER A 145 17.88 -9.98 0.24
C SER A 145 18.34 -9.92 -1.22
N ALA A 146 19.04 -10.96 -1.67
CA ALA A 146 19.48 -11.11 -3.05
C ALA A 146 19.54 -12.59 -3.45
N PHE A 147 19.50 -12.87 -4.75
CA PHE A 147 19.46 -14.26 -5.20
C PHE A 147 19.97 -14.50 -6.61
N HIS A 148 20.48 -15.71 -6.81
CA HIS A 148 20.81 -16.27 -8.12
C HIS A 148 19.79 -17.34 -8.51
N VAL A 149 19.51 -17.44 -9.82
CA VAL A 149 18.56 -18.41 -10.39
C VAL A 149 19.21 -19.25 -11.47
N TRP A 150 18.88 -20.55 -11.48
CA TRP A 150 19.24 -21.48 -12.52
C TRP A 150 18.02 -22.30 -12.96
N LEU A 151 17.96 -22.62 -14.25
CA LEU A 151 16.98 -23.54 -14.81
C LEU A 151 17.70 -24.63 -15.58
N ASN A 152 17.36 -25.88 -15.27
CA ASN A 152 17.93 -27.07 -15.91
C ASN A 152 19.47 -27.09 -15.94
N GLY A 153 20.10 -26.62 -14.85
CA GLY A 153 21.56 -26.49 -14.72
C GLY A 153 22.18 -25.25 -15.36
N SER A 154 21.42 -24.46 -16.13
CA SER A 154 21.90 -23.24 -16.77
C SER A 154 21.65 -22.02 -15.91
N PHE A 155 22.61 -21.11 -15.84
CA PHE A 155 22.45 -19.83 -15.14
C PHE A 155 21.46 -18.94 -15.87
N VAL A 156 20.43 -18.50 -15.14
CA VAL A 156 19.38 -17.62 -15.66
C VAL A 156 19.70 -16.17 -15.32
N GLY A 157 19.96 -15.85 -14.06
CA GLY A 157 20.18 -14.46 -13.65
C GLY A 157 20.42 -14.24 -12.16
N TYR A 158 20.55 -12.96 -11.80
CA TYR A 158 20.77 -12.44 -10.45
C TYR A 158 19.89 -11.19 -10.22
N SER A 159 19.43 -10.96 -8.99
CA SER A 159 18.71 -9.74 -8.60
C SER A 159 18.84 -9.45 -7.10
N GLN A 160 18.76 -8.16 -6.76
CA GLN A 160 18.57 -7.62 -5.40
C GLN A 160 17.44 -6.57 -5.36
N GLY A 161 17.11 -6.07 -4.18
CA GLY A 161 15.95 -5.20 -3.93
C GLY A 161 14.73 -6.04 -3.58
N SER A 162 14.60 -6.35 -2.30
CA SER A 162 13.83 -7.50 -1.80
C SER A 162 12.33 -7.35 -1.94
N ARG A 163 11.82 -6.11 -1.84
CA ARG A 163 10.38 -5.81 -1.93
C ARG A 163 9.92 -5.49 -3.35
N LEU A 164 10.80 -5.66 -4.33
CA LEU A 164 10.58 -5.33 -5.73
C LEU A 164 10.55 -6.59 -6.60
N THR A 165 9.61 -6.64 -7.55
CA THR A 165 9.48 -7.78 -8.47
C THR A 165 10.76 -7.97 -9.30
N SER A 166 11.13 -9.23 -9.51
CA SER A 166 12.21 -9.65 -10.40
C SER A 166 11.66 -10.64 -11.43
N GLU A 167 11.90 -10.35 -12.72
CA GLU A 167 11.41 -11.14 -13.84
C GLU A 167 12.58 -11.66 -14.69
N PHE A 168 12.52 -12.91 -15.14
CA PHE A 168 13.54 -13.54 -15.99
C PHE A 168 12.90 -14.34 -17.12
N ASP A 169 13.44 -14.22 -18.33
CA ASP A 169 13.04 -15.06 -19.46
C ASP A 169 13.61 -16.48 -19.30
N LEU A 170 12.73 -17.47 -19.17
CA LEU A 170 13.09 -18.88 -19.07
C LEU A 170 13.11 -19.59 -20.42
N THR A 171 12.56 -18.99 -21.47
CA THR A 171 12.35 -19.61 -22.79
C THR A 171 13.61 -20.32 -23.32
N PRO A 172 14.81 -19.72 -23.27
CA PRO A 172 16.03 -20.35 -23.79
C PRO A 172 16.52 -21.58 -23.00
N TYR A 173 16.03 -21.78 -21.78
CA TYR A 173 16.53 -22.77 -20.82
C TYR A 173 15.55 -23.93 -20.58
N LEU A 174 14.31 -23.80 -21.07
CA LEU A 174 13.27 -24.81 -20.89
C LEU A 174 13.56 -26.09 -21.66
N GLN A 175 13.10 -27.21 -21.11
CA GLN A 175 13.11 -28.51 -21.75
C GLN A 175 11.72 -29.15 -21.72
N SER A 176 11.48 -30.11 -22.62
CA SER A 176 10.25 -30.90 -22.61
C SER A 176 10.12 -31.72 -21.33
N GLY A 177 8.89 -31.80 -20.80
CA GLY A 177 8.59 -32.54 -19.57
C GLY A 177 8.97 -31.77 -18.31
N VAL A 178 9.67 -32.44 -17.39
CA VAL A 178 10.01 -31.89 -16.07
C VAL A 178 11.19 -30.93 -16.20
N ASN A 179 11.02 -29.72 -15.67
CA ASN A 179 12.04 -28.67 -15.56
C ASN A 179 12.44 -28.51 -14.10
N ARG A 180 13.73 -28.26 -13.86
CA ARG A 180 14.31 -28.10 -12.52
C ARG A 180 14.75 -26.66 -12.31
N LEU A 181 14.04 -25.95 -11.43
CA LEU A 181 14.38 -24.60 -10.96
C LEU A 181 15.23 -24.70 -9.69
N ALA A 182 16.35 -24.00 -9.68
CA ALA A 182 17.20 -23.85 -8.51
C ALA A 182 17.42 -22.37 -8.21
N VAL A 183 17.31 -22.01 -6.93
CA VAL A 183 17.47 -20.63 -6.46
C VAL A 183 18.41 -20.63 -5.26
N ARG A 184 19.37 -19.72 -5.24
CA ARG A 184 20.22 -19.48 -4.07
C ARG A 184 19.95 -18.08 -3.55
N VAL A 185 19.53 -17.98 -2.30
CA VAL A 185 19.18 -16.73 -1.62
C VAL A 185 20.24 -16.44 -0.55
N TYR A 186 20.66 -15.19 -0.48
CA TYR A 186 21.64 -14.69 0.50
C TYR A 186 20.92 -13.76 1.46
N GLN A 187 21.17 -13.91 2.77
CA GLN A 187 20.59 -13.05 3.79
C GLN A 187 21.13 -11.62 3.65
N TRP A 188 22.43 -11.46 3.45
CA TRP A 188 23.08 -10.17 3.28
C TRP A 188 23.58 -9.95 1.86
N SER A 189 23.33 -8.75 1.34
CA SER A 189 23.92 -8.24 0.09
C SER A 189 24.30 -6.77 0.22
N ASP A 190 25.02 -6.20 -0.76
CA ASP A 190 25.24 -4.75 -0.79
C ASP A 190 23.91 -3.98 -0.79
N GLY A 191 22.85 -4.54 -1.38
CA GLY A 191 21.49 -4.02 -1.28
C GLY A 191 20.92 -3.95 0.13
N SER A 192 21.39 -4.77 1.09
CA SER A 192 20.95 -4.75 2.49
C SER A 192 21.30 -3.47 3.23
N TYR A 193 22.32 -2.73 2.77
CA TYR A 193 22.60 -1.39 3.30
C TYR A 193 21.50 -0.36 2.98
N LEU A 194 20.63 -0.67 2.03
CA LEU A 194 19.49 0.17 1.63
C LEU A 194 18.15 -0.34 2.16
N GLU A 195 18.14 -1.33 3.04
CA GLU A 195 16.94 -2.00 3.57
C GLU A 195 16.97 -2.08 5.11
N ASP A 196 17.40 -0.98 5.74
CA ASP A 196 17.53 -0.83 7.20
C ASP A 196 16.28 -0.20 7.82
N GLN A 197 15.11 -0.75 7.50
CA GLN A 197 13.85 -0.31 8.11
C GLN A 197 13.72 -0.80 9.55
N ASP A 198 13.02 -0.04 10.41
CA ASP A 198 12.61 -0.47 11.76
C ASP A 198 11.62 -1.65 11.72
N MET A 199 12.15 -2.85 11.53
CA MET A 199 11.39 -4.09 11.41
C MET A 199 12.24 -5.33 11.69
N TRP A 200 11.62 -6.51 11.64
CA TRP A 200 12.33 -7.78 11.73
C TRP A 200 13.23 -8.05 10.51
N TRP A 201 14.51 -8.32 10.73
CA TRP A 201 15.39 -8.91 9.73
C TRP A 201 15.12 -10.41 9.59
N MET A 202 14.67 -10.80 8.40
CA MET A 202 14.30 -12.16 8.01
C MET A 202 14.52 -12.32 6.51
N SER A 203 14.68 -13.55 6.02
CA SER A 203 15.11 -13.77 4.64
C SER A 203 14.43 -14.98 3.99
N GLY A 204 14.61 -15.10 2.68
CA GLY A 204 14.01 -16.15 1.86
C GLY A 204 13.04 -15.61 0.82
N ILE A 205 12.40 -16.53 0.11
CA ILE A 205 11.40 -16.22 -0.91
C ILE A 205 10.07 -15.91 -0.20
N PHE A 206 9.87 -14.66 0.21
CA PHE A 206 8.78 -14.27 1.10
C PHE A 206 7.51 -13.75 0.39
N ARG A 207 7.57 -13.53 -0.93
CA ARG A 207 6.39 -13.30 -1.79
C ARG A 207 6.33 -14.31 -2.93
N ASP A 208 5.22 -14.26 -3.67
CA ASP A 208 4.85 -15.28 -4.65
C ASP A 208 5.90 -15.52 -5.73
N VAL A 209 5.99 -16.78 -6.17
CA VAL A 209 6.75 -17.20 -7.35
C VAL A 209 5.79 -17.82 -8.35
N TYR A 210 5.89 -17.42 -9.61
CA TYR A 210 5.01 -17.91 -10.65
C TYR A 210 5.61 -17.74 -12.05
N LEU A 211 5.02 -18.45 -13.00
CA LEU A 211 5.32 -18.33 -14.42
C LEU A 211 4.19 -17.59 -15.13
N ILE A 212 4.55 -16.76 -16.09
CA ILE A 212 3.65 -16.19 -17.08
C ILE A 212 4.04 -16.71 -18.47
N SER A 213 3.05 -17.04 -19.30
CA SER A 213 3.25 -17.42 -20.70
C SER A 213 2.69 -16.37 -21.66
N GLU A 214 3.58 -15.71 -22.38
CA GLU A 214 3.24 -14.65 -23.32
C GLU A 214 3.38 -15.14 -24.78
N PRO A 215 2.58 -14.62 -25.72
CA PRO A 215 2.73 -15.00 -27.12
C PRO A 215 4.10 -14.59 -27.68
N ALA A 216 4.75 -15.48 -28.43
CA ALA A 216 6.03 -15.16 -29.08
C ALA A 216 5.86 -14.27 -30.33
N THR A 217 4.71 -14.37 -31.01
CA THR A 217 4.45 -13.66 -32.27
C THR A 217 4.26 -12.16 -32.07
N LEU A 218 3.54 -11.77 -31.02
CA LEU A 218 3.29 -10.39 -30.62
C LEU A 218 2.72 -10.36 -29.20
N ARG A 219 3.34 -9.58 -28.32
CA ARG A 219 2.94 -9.42 -26.91
C ARG A 219 3.06 -7.99 -26.44
N ILE A 220 2.28 -7.66 -25.42
CA ILE A 220 2.42 -6.43 -24.63
C ILE A 220 3.62 -6.60 -23.71
N THR A 221 4.59 -5.70 -23.78
CA THR A 221 5.74 -5.68 -22.87
C THR A 221 5.58 -4.65 -21.76
N ASP A 222 4.86 -3.56 -22.00
CA ASP A 222 4.50 -2.58 -20.97
C ASP A 222 3.32 -1.71 -21.45
N TYR A 223 2.64 -1.06 -20.52
CA TYR A 223 1.62 -0.08 -20.84
C TYR A 223 1.47 0.98 -19.76
N ARG A 224 1.04 2.17 -20.16
CA ARG A 224 0.78 3.30 -19.27
C ARG A 224 -0.57 3.92 -19.57
N VAL A 225 -1.33 4.16 -18.51
CA VAL A 225 -2.62 4.83 -18.53
C VAL A 225 -2.51 6.17 -17.83
N VAL A 226 -2.93 7.25 -18.49
CA VAL A 226 -2.99 8.59 -17.92
C VAL A 226 -4.39 9.16 -18.16
N THR A 227 -4.97 9.79 -17.13
CA THR A 227 -6.25 10.50 -17.24
C THR A 227 -6.04 12.01 -17.11
N GLU A 228 -6.26 12.74 -18.18
CA GLU A 228 -6.06 14.19 -18.23
C GLU A 228 -7.41 14.89 -18.11
N LEU A 229 -7.75 15.39 -16.93
CA LEU A 229 -8.99 16.11 -16.65
C LEU A 229 -8.86 17.60 -16.99
N ASP A 230 -9.92 18.19 -17.58
CA ASP A 230 -10.01 19.64 -17.76
C ASP A 230 -10.10 20.39 -16.43
N ALA A 231 -9.94 21.71 -16.46
CA ALA A 231 -9.96 22.54 -15.25
C ALA A 231 -11.31 22.48 -14.49
N ALA A 232 -12.40 22.14 -15.18
CA ALA A 232 -13.76 22.05 -14.64
C ALA A 232 -14.12 20.63 -14.17
N PHE A 233 -13.25 19.64 -14.38
CA PHE A 233 -13.49 18.22 -14.15
C PHE A 233 -14.72 17.65 -14.87
N THR A 234 -15.07 18.24 -16.02
CA THR A 234 -16.27 17.86 -16.80
C THR A 234 -15.94 17.03 -18.04
N SER A 235 -14.67 16.99 -18.42
CA SER A 235 -14.16 16.18 -19.53
C SER A 235 -12.76 15.69 -19.22
N ALA A 236 -12.38 14.57 -19.84
CA ALA A 236 -11.06 14.01 -19.74
C ALA A 236 -10.55 13.49 -21.09
N VAL A 237 -9.24 13.36 -21.22
CA VAL A 237 -8.60 12.50 -22.22
C VAL A 237 -8.00 11.29 -21.51
N LEU A 238 -8.41 10.09 -21.92
CA LEU A 238 -7.78 8.84 -21.53
C LEU A 238 -6.64 8.54 -22.51
N SER A 239 -5.41 8.71 -22.04
CA SER A 239 -4.19 8.45 -22.79
C SER A 239 -3.66 7.06 -22.44
N VAL A 240 -3.56 6.17 -23.43
CA VAL A 240 -3.05 4.79 -23.26
C VAL A 240 -1.86 4.60 -24.19
N ARG A 241 -0.67 4.41 -23.62
CA ARG A 241 0.56 4.08 -24.36
C ARG A 241 0.90 2.62 -24.11
N LEU A 242 1.16 1.87 -25.18
CA LEU A 242 1.50 0.46 -25.16
C LEU A 242 2.86 0.26 -25.81
N ASN A 243 3.70 -0.56 -25.19
CA ASN A 243 4.92 -1.10 -25.78
C ASN A 243 4.66 -2.56 -26.15
N LEU A 244 5.05 -2.93 -27.37
CA LEU A 244 4.79 -4.23 -27.96
C LEU A 244 6.10 -4.83 -28.47
N GLU A 245 6.19 -6.16 -28.44
CA GLU A 245 7.33 -6.91 -28.98
C GLU A 245 6.85 -8.16 -29.71
N GLY A 246 7.47 -8.47 -30.85
CA GLY A 246 7.12 -9.63 -31.68
C GLY A 246 7.52 -9.44 -33.14
N GLU A 247 7.36 -10.50 -33.93
CA GLU A 247 7.62 -10.50 -35.38
C GLU A 247 6.38 -10.10 -36.20
N GLU A 248 5.17 -10.24 -35.63
CA GLU A 248 3.93 -9.83 -36.30
C GLU A 248 3.78 -8.30 -36.27
N ASP A 249 3.88 -7.68 -37.45
CA ASP A 249 3.89 -6.23 -37.63
C ASP A 249 2.62 -5.69 -38.30
N GLN A 250 1.70 -6.57 -38.72
CA GLN A 250 0.42 -6.25 -39.38
C GLN A 250 -0.82 -6.52 -38.51
N GLY A 251 -0.65 -6.84 -37.23
CA GLY A 251 -1.76 -6.95 -36.28
C GLY A 251 -2.44 -5.62 -35.96
N LYS A 252 -3.29 -5.63 -34.94
CA LYS A 252 -3.88 -4.40 -34.38
C LYS A 252 -4.13 -4.50 -32.88
N VAL A 253 -4.26 -3.35 -32.23
CA VAL A 253 -4.69 -3.24 -30.85
C VAL A 253 -6.11 -2.69 -30.81
N GLN A 254 -6.96 -3.30 -30.00
CA GLN A 254 -8.30 -2.83 -29.66
C GLN A 254 -8.37 -2.45 -28.18
N LEU A 255 -8.93 -1.28 -27.90
CA LEU A 255 -9.27 -0.80 -26.56
C LEU A 255 -10.78 -0.77 -26.38
N GLN A 256 -11.25 -1.22 -25.21
CA GLN A 256 -12.62 -1.01 -24.74
C GLN A 256 -12.58 -0.46 -23.32
N LEU A 257 -13.19 0.71 -23.10
CA LEU A 257 -13.42 1.22 -21.76
C LEU A 257 -14.85 0.88 -21.35
N LEU A 258 -15.01 0.18 -20.24
CA LEU A 258 -16.29 -0.21 -19.69
C LEU A 258 -16.56 0.57 -18.40
N ASN A 259 -17.83 0.88 -18.14
CA ASN A 259 -18.26 1.44 -16.87
C ASN A 259 -18.29 0.35 -15.77
N LYS A 260 -18.60 0.73 -14.53
CA LYS A 260 -18.69 -0.20 -13.39
C LYS A 260 -19.69 -1.35 -13.59
N ALA A 261 -20.71 -1.17 -14.42
CA ALA A 261 -21.70 -2.19 -14.75
C ALA A 261 -21.27 -3.13 -15.90
N GLY A 262 -20.07 -2.91 -16.46
CA GLY A 262 -19.56 -3.67 -17.61
C GLY A 262 -20.05 -3.18 -18.97
N GLU A 263 -20.76 -2.06 -19.02
CA GLU A 263 -21.28 -1.48 -20.27
C GLU A 263 -20.20 -0.66 -20.96
N GLN A 264 -20.11 -0.75 -22.29
CA GLN A 264 -19.10 -0.04 -23.06
C GLN A 264 -19.36 1.47 -23.08
N VAL A 265 -18.38 2.25 -22.64
CA VAL A 265 -18.36 3.71 -22.67
C VAL A 265 -17.76 4.20 -23.98
N LEU A 266 -16.62 3.61 -24.37
CA LEU A 266 -15.93 3.91 -25.62
C LEU A 266 -15.13 2.71 -26.10
N SER A 267 -14.75 2.72 -27.37
CA SER A 267 -13.82 1.78 -27.96
C SER A 267 -12.96 2.47 -29.01
N ALA A 268 -11.77 1.91 -29.25
CA ALA A 268 -10.87 2.37 -30.30
C ALA A 268 -10.02 1.20 -30.80
N GLU A 269 -9.53 1.30 -32.03
CA GLU A 269 -8.55 0.36 -32.57
C GLU A 269 -7.48 1.07 -33.39
N LYS A 270 -6.27 0.51 -33.43
CA LYS A 270 -5.16 0.97 -34.27
C LYS A 270 -4.38 -0.23 -34.79
N ASN A 271 -4.07 -0.22 -36.09
CA ASN A 271 -3.14 -1.17 -36.69
C ASN A 271 -1.71 -0.87 -36.24
N LEU A 272 -0.87 -1.90 -36.13
CA LEU A 272 0.51 -1.75 -35.68
C LEU A 272 1.38 -0.99 -36.68
N ASN A 273 1.25 -1.31 -37.98
CA ASN A 273 2.05 -0.72 -39.06
C ASN A 273 3.56 -0.68 -38.73
N ASN A 274 4.11 -1.78 -38.23
CA ASN A 274 5.53 -1.92 -37.85
C ASN A 274 5.98 -1.02 -36.69
N GLN A 275 5.04 -0.58 -35.85
CA GLN A 275 5.34 0.19 -34.64
C GLN A 275 5.44 -0.74 -33.42
N SER A 276 6.53 -0.61 -32.65
CA SER A 276 6.69 -1.24 -31.33
C SER A 276 6.04 -0.43 -30.20
N THR A 277 5.50 0.76 -30.50
CA THR A 277 4.77 1.58 -29.54
C THR A 277 3.49 2.12 -30.19
N ILE A 278 2.37 1.96 -29.50
CA ILE A 278 1.08 2.52 -29.90
C ILE A 278 0.55 3.43 -28.81
N GLN A 279 -0.03 4.56 -29.21
CA GLN A 279 -0.68 5.48 -28.30
C GLN A 279 -2.12 5.76 -28.73
N PHE A 280 -3.05 5.75 -27.79
CA PHE A 280 -4.43 6.19 -27.94
C PHE A 280 -4.67 7.41 -27.06
N ASN A 281 -5.47 8.36 -27.55
CA ASN A 281 -5.96 9.50 -26.78
C ASN A 281 -7.47 9.56 -26.99
N LEU A 282 -8.24 9.18 -25.98
CA LEU A 282 -9.67 8.93 -26.09
C LEU A 282 -10.44 9.97 -25.26
N PRO A 283 -11.22 10.88 -25.89
CA PRO A 283 -11.99 11.87 -25.14
C PRO A 283 -13.15 11.20 -24.39
N VAL A 284 -13.31 11.55 -23.11
CA VAL A 284 -14.36 11.07 -22.22
C VAL A 284 -15.14 12.28 -21.70
N THR A 285 -16.44 12.30 -21.94
CA THR A 285 -17.32 13.37 -21.46
C THR A 285 -17.93 12.99 -20.12
N LYS A 286 -17.89 13.92 -19.16
CA LYS A 286 -18.44 13.76 -17.80
C LYS A 286 -18.03 12.43 -17.14
N PRO A 287 -16.71 12.14 -17.03
CA PRO A 287 -16.27 10.92 -16.37
C PRO A 287 -16.71 10.91 -14.89
N HIS A 288 -17.06 9.74 -14.36
CA HIS A 288 -17.13 9.56 -12.91
C HIS A 288 -15.71 9.61 -12.35
N LEU A 289 -15.50 10.51 -11.38
CA LEU A 289 -14.18 10.70 -10.78
C LEU A 289 -13.94 9.68 -9.68
N TRP A 290 -12.70 9.20 -9.61
CA TRP A 290 -12.23 8.37 -8.51
C TRP A 290 -11.75 9.24 -7.35
N ASN A 291 -12.11 8.86 -6.13
CA ASN A 291 -11.59 9.37 -4.88
C ASN A 291 -11.84 8.34 -3.75
N ALA A 292 -11.27 8.54 -2.56
CA ALA A 292 -11.37 7.58 -1.46
C ALA A 292 -12.79 7.38 -0.89
N GLU A 293 -13.71 8.32 -1.14
CA GLU A 293 -15.11 8.24 -0.68
C GLU A 293 -16.04 7.61 -1.73
N SER A 294 -15.72 7.83 -3.01
CA SER A 294 -16.40 7.27 -4.18
C SER A 294 -15.37 6.67 -5.14
N PRO A 295 -14.90 5.43 -4.89
CA PRO A 295 -13.87 4.77 -5.70
C PRO A 295 -14.47 4.23 -7.00
N TYR A 296 -14.94 5.11 -7.88
CA TYR A 296 -15.48 4.70 -9.17
C TYR A 296 -14.35 4.24 -10.09
N LEU A 297 -14.43 3.00 -10.55
CA LEU A 297 -13.47 2.42 -11.48
C LEU A 297 -14.16 2.04 -12.78
N TYR A 298 -13.55 2.46 -13.87
CA TYR A 298 -13.80 1.92 -15.21
C TYR A 298 -12.90 0.70 -15.44
N HIS A 299 -13.25 -0.14 -16.41
CA HIS A 299 -12.44 -1.28 -16.81
C HIS A 299 -11.93 -1.06 -18.24
N LEU A 300 -10.62 -0.85 -18.40
CA LEU A 300 -9.96 -0.77 -19.70
C LEU A 300 -9.52 -2.17 -20.12
N VAL A 301 -10.13 -2.72 -21.16
CA VAL A 301 -9.72 -3.97 -21.80
C VAL A 301 -8.83 -3.63 -22.99
N ILE A 302 -7.63 -4.21 -23.03
CA ILE A 302 -6.66 -4.07 -24.11
C ILE A 302 -6.53 -5.45 -24.78
N THR A 303 -6.89 -5.55 -26.05
CA THR A 303 -6.79 -6.78 -26.82
C THR A 303 -5.84 -6.59 -27.99
N VAL A 304 -4.85 -7.47 -28.09
CA VAL A 304 -3.96 -7.58 -29.25
C VAL A 304 -4.52 -8.62 -30.21
N LEU A 305 -4.64 -8.24 -31.47
CA LEU A 305 -5.19 -9.04 -32.55
C LEU A 305 -4.12 -9.26 -33.63
N ASP A 306 -4.11 -10.45 -34.24
CA ASP A 306 -3.25 -10.75 -35.38
C ASP A 306 -3.78 -10.12 -36.68
N SER A 307 -3.04 -10.31 -37.77
CA SER A 307 -3.43 -9.81 -39.10
C SER A 307 -4.72 -10.46 -39.66
N LYS A 308 -5.22 -11.53 -39.03
CA LYS A 308 -6.48 -12.23 -39.32
C LYS A 308 -7.61 -11.87 -38.34
N ASN A 309 -7.42 -10.87 -37.47
CA ASN A 309 -8.34 -10.44 -36.41
C ASN A 309 -8.62 -11.49 -35.32
N GLN A 310 -7.68 -12.40 -35.05
CA GLN A 310 -7.77 -13.35 -33.95
C GLN A 310 -7.07 -12.80 -32.70
N GLY A 311 -7.68 -13.01 -31.52
CA GLY A 311 -7.12 -12.63 -30.22
C GLY A 311 -5.81 -13.36 -29.91
N ILE A 312 -4.73 -12.60 -29.75
CA ILE A 312 -3.43 -13.11 -29.34
C ILE A 312 -3.28 -13.02 -27.81
N GLU A 313 -3.63 -11.85 -27.27
CA GLU A 313 -3.46 -11.51 -25.87
C GLU A 313 -4.52 -10.51 -25.44
N THR A 314 -5.04 -10.63 -24.22
CA THR A 314 -5.95 -9.66 -23.63
C THR A 314 -5.56 -9.38 -22.18
N ILE A 315 -5.52 -8.12 -21.80
CA ILE A 315 -5.31 -7.67 -20.41
C ILE A 315 -6.40 -6.67 -20.02
N ALA A 316 -6.61 -6.49 -18.71
CA ALA A 316 -7.52 -5.49 -18.18
C ALA A 316 -6.83 -4.63 -17.11
N GLN A 317 -7.14 -3.34 -17.11
CA GLN A 317 -6.70 -2.37 -16.10
C GLN A 317 -7.91 -1.66 -15.51
N ARG A 318 -7.96 -1.53 -14.18
CA ARG A 318 -8.94 -0.66 -13.52
C ARG A 318 -8.49 0.80 -13.68
N VAL A 319 -9.38 1.68 -14.11
CA VAL A 319 -9.06 3.09 -14.41
C VAL A 319 -9.92 3.99 -13.54
N GLY A 320 -9.28 4.80 -12.69
CA GLY A 320 -9.92 5.88 -11.94
C GLY A 320 -9.56 7.24 -12.55
N PHE A 321 -10.56 8.00 -13.00
CA PHE A 321 -10.33 9.37 -13.47
C PHE A 321 -10.11 10.28 -12.27
N ARG A 322 -8.90 10.77 -12.09
CA ARG A 322 -8.56 11.66 -10.98
C ARG A 322 -7.40 12.58 -11.33
N ARG A 323 -7.40 13.79 -10.79
CA ARG A 323 -6.26 14.71 -10.89
C ARG A 323 -5.71 15.01 -9.51
N VAL A 324 -4.40 14.92 -9.39
CA VAL A 324 -3.61 15.29 -8.22
C VAL A 324 -2.76 16.50 -8.60
N GLU A 325 -2.77 17.55 -7.79
CA GLU A 325 -1.98 18.76 -8.04
C GLU A 325 -1.63 19.50 -6.75
N VAL A 326 -0.57 20.30 -6.78
CA VAL A 326 -0.31 21.32 -5.75
C VAL A 326 -0.72 22.67 -6.30
N ARG A 327 -1.55 23.41 -5.56
CA ARG A 327 -1.98 24.77 -5.90
C ARG A 327 -2.17 25.59 -4.63
N ASP A 328 -1.64 26.81 -4.63
CA ASP A 328 -1.75 27.77 -3.51
C ASP A 328 -1.37 27.17 -2.14
N GLY A 329 -0.26 26.44 -2.08
CA GLY A 329 0.21 25.82 -0.83
C GLY A 329 -0.57 24.59 -0.38
N GLN A 330 -1.43 24.02 -1.23
CA GLN A 330 -2.23 22.84 -0.92
C GLN A 330 -2.09 21.73 -1.97
N PHE A 331 -2.04 20.49 -1.53
CA PHE A 331 -2.32 19.31 -2.33
C PHE A 331 -3.83 19.14 -2.52
N LEU A 332 -4.25 18.91 -3.76
CA LEU A 332 -5.64 18.76 -4.15
C LEU A 332 -5.88 17.42 -4.85
N VAL A 333 -7.04 16.82 -4.60
CA VAL A 333 -7.61 15.74 -5.42
C VAL A 333 -8.87 16.26 -6.06
N ASN A 334 -8.94 16.21 -7.40
CA ASN A 334 -10.08 16.69 -8.17
C ASN A 334 -10.50 18.14 -7.80
N GLY A 335 -9.50 18.98 -7.51
CA GLY A 335 -9.67 20.39 -7.16
C GLY A 335 -10.05 20.68 -5.71
N ILE A 336 -10.21 19.65 -4.87
CA ILE A 336 -10.54 19.76 -3.44
C ILE A 336 -9.30 19.46 -2.59
N ALA A 337 -9.05 20.30 -1.58
CA ALA A 337 -7.96 20.09 -0.64
C ALA A 337 -8.30 18.95 0.32
N ILE A 338 -7.45 17.93 0.38
CA ILE A 338 -7.70 16.73 1.16
C ILE A 338 -6.97 16.79 2.48
N LEU A 339 -7.65 16.47 3.58
CA LEU A 339 -7.03 16.16 4.85
C LEU A 339 -6.70 14.66 4.90
N LEU A 340 -5.41 14.32 4.94
CA LEU A 340 -4.94 12.95 5.07
C LEU A 340 -5.16 12.49 6.52
N LYS A 341 -6.04 11.49 6.65
CA LYS A 341 -6.41 10.79 7.88
C LYS A 341 -5.81 9.38 7.77
N GLY A 342 -4.48 9.31 7.75
CA GLY A 342 -3.74 8.14 7.32
C GLY A 342 -3.15 7.31 8.46
N VAL A 343 -2.57 6.17 8.07
CA VAL A 343 -1.73 5.28 8.90
C VAL A 343 -0.53 4.80 8.09
N ASN A 344 0.63 4.62 8.73
CA ASN A 344 1.74 3.85 8.19
C ASN A 344 1.40 2.37 8.30
N ARG A 345 1.75 1.56 7.29
CA ARG A 345 1.50 0.12 7.29
C ARG A 345 2.68 -0.63 6.71
N HIS A 346 3.34 -1.41 7.56
CA HIS A 346 4.17 -2.53 7.15
C HIS A 346 3.35 -3.77 6.73
N ASP A 347 3.89 -4.54 5.77
CA ASP A 347 3.46 -5.92 5.56
C ASP A 347 3.88 -6.80 6.75
N HIS A 348 2.96 -7.10 7.68
CA HIS A 348 3.22 -8.01 8.80
C HIS A 348 2.09 -9.00 9.06
N HIS A 349 2.45 -10.22 9.45
CA HIS A 349 1.55 -11.23 9.98
C HIS A 349 2.25 -11.98 11.10
N PRO A 350 1.59 -12.20 12.26
CA PRO A 350 2.25 -12.75 13.44
C PRO A 350 2.87 -14.14 13.22
N ASP A 351 2.27 -14.96 12.36
CA ASP A 351 2.77 -16.32 12.08
C ASP A 351 3.67 -16.43 10.84
N THR A 352 3.67 -15.43 9.96
CA THR A 352 4.32 -15.54 8.62
C THR A 352 5.21 -14.35 8.27
N GLY A 353 5.40 -13.40 9.20
CA GLY A 353 6.23 -12.22 8.99
C GLY A 353 5.70 -11.37 7.84
N ARG A 354 6.58 -11.00 6.89
CA ARG A 354 6.18 -10.20 5.72
C ARG A 354 5.44 -10.97 4.64
N THR A 355 5.24 -12.29 4.79
CA THR A 355 4.37 -13.05 3.89
C THR A 355 2.91 -12.85 4.27
N VAL A 356 2.30 -11.78 3.76
CA VAL A 356 0.90 -11.41 4.02
C VAL A 356 -0.01 -11.93 2.90
N THR A 357 -1.18 -12.46 3.24
CA THR A 357 -2.15 -12.95 2.26
C THR A 357 -3.08 -11.82 1.76
N VAL A 358 -3.66 -11.98 0.56
CA VAL A 358 -4.66 -11.04 0.03
C VAL A 358 -5.86 -10.90 0.98
N SER A 359 -6.31 -11.98 1.62
CA SER A 359 -7.38 -11.92 2.62
C SER A 359 -7.01 -11.08 3.84
N THR A 360 -5.75 -11.15 4.28
CA THR A 360 -5.25 -10.33 5.39
C THR A 360 -5.15 -8.85 4.98
N MET A 361 -4.64 -8.56 3.77
CA MET A 361 -4.62 -7.19 3.23
C MET A 361 -6.03 -6.60 3.15
N LEU A 362 -7.01 -7.40 2.72
CA LEU A 362 -8.40 -6.99 2.65
C LEU A 362 -8.99 -6.72 4.04
N GLU A 363 -8.68 -7.55 5.03
CA GLU A 363 -9.09 -7.33 6.42
C GLU A 363 -8.53 -6.01 6.96
N ASP A 364 -7.24 -5.73 6.74
CA ASP A 364 -6.61 -4.47 7.12
C ASP A 364 -7.36 -3.27 6.51
N ILE A 365 -7.59 -3.31 5.19
CA ILE A 365 -8.28 -2.22 4.46
C ILE A 365 -9.71 -2.02 4.96
N GLN A 366 -10.46 -3.09 5.18
CA GLN A 366 -11.82 -2.99 5.71
C GLN A 366 -11.82 -2.40 7.12
N LEU A 367 -10.87 -2.79 7.96
CA LEU A 367 -10.76 -2.27 9.32
C LEU A 367 -10.37 -0.78 9.32
N MET A 368 -9.45 -0.36 8.45
CA MET A 368 -9.11 1.05 8.23
C MET A 368 -10.36 1.86 7.84
N LYS A 369 -11.12 1.41 6.82
CA LYS A 369 -12.34 2.08 6.36
C LYS A 369 -13.41 2.16 7.45
N ARG A 370 -13.58 1.10 8.26
CA ARG A 370 -14.49 1.08 9.42
C ARG A 370 -14.11 2.08 10.51
N HIS A 371 -12.86 2.51 10.55
CA HIS A 371 -12.32 3.49 11.49
C HIS A 371 -12.06 4.86 10.85
N ASN A 372 -12.74 5.17 9.73
CA ASN A 372 -12.72 6.48 9.07
C ASN A 372 -11.36 6.89 8.45
N ILE A 373 -10.40 5.97 8.38
CA ILE A 373 -9.10 6.19 7.73
C ILE A 373 -9.29 6.31 6.22
N ASN A 374 -8.64 7.29 5.59
CA ASN A 374 -8.74 7.54 4.16
C ASN A 374 -7.43 7.36 3.38
N ALA A 375 -6.31 7.12 4.07
CA ALA A 375 -5.00 7.01 3.43
C ALA A 375 -4.10 5.98 4.12
N VAL A 376 -3.15 5.43 3.36
CA VAL A 376 -2.10 4.53 3.85
C VAL A 376 -0.74 4.91 3.24
N ARG A 377 0.31 4.90 4.05
CA ARG A 377 1.71 4.97 3.59
C ARG A 377 2.31 3.57 3.68
N THR A 378 2.93 3.09 2.61
CA THR A 378 3.55 1.75 2.56
C THR A 378 4.93 1.78 3.20
N ALA A 379 4.97 1.85 4.53
CA ALA A 379 6.19 1.94 5.32
C ALA A 379 7.01 0.64 5.23
N HIS A 380 8.29 0.64 4.84
CA HIS A 380 9.00 1.67 4.05
C HIS A 380 9.50 1.07 2.75
N TYR A 381 8.56 0.48 2.01
CA TYR A 381 8.82 -0.25 0.77
C TYR A 381 7.52 -0.51 0.00
N PRO A 382 7.61 -0.89 -1.29
CA PRO A 382 6.44 -1.26 -2.05
C PRO A 382 5.82 -2.55 -1.50
N ASN A 383 4.53 -2.50 -1.21
CA ASN A 383 3.77 -3.65 -0.73
C ASN A 383 3.57 -4.67 -1.87
N ASP A 384 2.92 -5.79 -1.54
CA ASP A 384 2.47 -6.77 -2.54
C ASP A 384 1.70 -6.06 -3.67
N PRO A 385 1.97 -6.37 -4.96
CA PRO A 385 1.30 -5.70 -6.09
C PRO A 385 -0.23 -5.72 -6.02
N ARG A 386 -0.83 -6.72 -5.36
CA ARG A 386 -2.29 -6.84 -5.21
C ARG A 386 -2.88 -5.92 -4.15
N PHE A 387 -2.06 -5.33 -3.27
CA PHE A 387 -2.51 -4.39 -2.25
C PHE A 387 -3.11 -3.11 -2.89
N TYR A 388 -2.50 -2.64 -3.98
CA TYR A 388 -2.92 -1.43 -4.68
C TYR A 388 -4.24 -1.63 -5.43
N ASP A 389 -4.49 -2.83 -5.98
CA ASP A 389 -5.81 -3.20 -6.52
C ASP A 389 -6.91 -3.08 -5.47
N LEU A 390 -6.65 -3.51 -4.23
CA LEU A 390 -7.60 -3.39 -3.13
C LEU A 390 -7.79 -1.92 -2.72
N CYS A 391 -6.72 -1.12 -2.67
CA CYS A 391 -6.81 0.31 -2.37
C CYS A 391 -7.62 1.09 -3.42
N ASP A 392 -7.45 0.74 -4.70
CA ASP A 392 -8.23 1.28 -5.80
C ASP A 392 -9.73 0.98 -5.61
N GLU A 393 -10.06 -0.27 -5.30
CA GLU A 393 -11.45 -0.77 -5.22
C GLU A 393 -12.18 -0.29 -3.96
N TYR A 394 -11.50 -0.27 -2.81
CA TYR A 394 -12.08 0.10 -1.51
C TYR A 394 -11.99 1.60 -1.21
N GLY A 395 -11.17 2.33 -1.95
CA GLY A 395 -11.00 3.77 -1.81
C GLY A 395 -10.12 4.13 -0.61
N LEU A 396 -8.80 3.98 -0.78
CA LEU A 396 -7.78 4.57 0.07
C LEU A 396 -6.79 5.33 -0.80
N TYR A 397 -6.35 6.50 -0.34
CA TYR A 397 -5.21 7.18 -0.93
C TYR A 397 -3.91 6.50 -0.48
N VAL A 398 -2.99 6.30 -1.41
CA VAL A 398 -1.72 5.62 -1.14
C VAL A 398 -0.56 6.59 -1.35
N MET A 399 0.26 6.73 -0.31
CA MET A 399 1.64 7.18 -0.44
C MET A 399 2.51 5.94 -0.59
N GLU A 400 2.88 5.63 -1.82
CA GLU A 400 3.70 4.47 -2.12
C GLU A 400 5.18 4.85 -1.96
N GLU A 401 5.92 4.03 -1.23
CA GLU A 401 7.29 4.34 -0.82
C GLU A 401 8.32 3.37 -1.37
N THR A 402 9.44 3.93 -1.82
CA THR A 402 10.56 3.16 -2.36
C THR A 402 11.19 2.33 -1.24
N ASP A 403 11.60 1.11 -1.55
CA ASP A 403 12.35 0.23 -0.65
C ASP A 403 13.75 0.78 -0.45
N LEU A 404 13.89 1.81 0.39
CA LEU A 404 15.13 2.55 0.57
C LEU A 404 15.18 3.18 1.97
N GLU A 405 16.03 2.61 2.81
CA GLU A 405 16.33 3.13 4.14
C GLU A 405 17.76 2.79 4.56
N THR A 406 18.50 3.78 5.05
CA THR A 406 19.92 3.66 5.46
C THR A 406 20.15 4.21 6.86
N HIS A 407 19.19 4.00 7.77
CA HIS A 407 19.13 4.66 9.07
C HIS A 407 20.35 4.38 9.94
N GLY A 408 20.93 3.18 9.86
CA GLY A 408 22.09 2.74 10.62
C GLY A 408 23.41 3.43 10.32
N PHE A 409 23.44 4.39 9.41
CA PHE A 409 24.55 5.34 9.32
C PHE A 409 24.42 6.56 10.27
N GLU A 410 23.24 6.84 10.81
CA GLU A 410 23.04 7.85 11.86
C GLU A 410 23.94 7.61 13.10
N PRO A 411 23.96 6.42 13.73
CA PRO A 411 24.81 6.17 14.90
C PRO A 411 26.31 6.21 14.55
N LEU A 412 26.66 6.12 13.26
CA LEU A 412 28.02 6.27 12.75
C LEU A 412 28.39 7.74 12.44
N GLY A 413 27.46 8.68 12.65
CA GLY A 413 27.67 10.11 12.54
C GLY A 413 27.51 10.69 11.14
N ASN A 414 27.00 9.91 10.17
CA ASN A 414 26.74 10.40 8.81
C ASN A 414 25.59 9.63 8.15
N ILE A 415 24.34 9.95 8.52
CA ILE A 415 23.14 9.34 7.92
C ILE A 415 23.10 9.46 6.39
N SER A 416 23.68 10.53 5.82
CA SER A 416 23.73 10.75 4.36
C SER A 416 24.85 10.01 3.64
N ARG A 417 25.59 9.12 4.31
CA ARG A 417 26.80 8.48 3.76
C ARG A 417 26.58 7.86 2.38
N LEU A 418 25.49 7.11 2.20
CA LEU A 418 25.18 6.48 0.90
C LEU A 418 24.34 7.40 0.01
N SER A 419 23.47 8.20 0.61
CA SER A 419 22.59 9.12 -0.12
C SER A 419 23.35 10.24 -0.85
N ASP A 420 24.55 10.59 -0.39
CA ASP A 420 25.45 11.57 -1.02
C ASP A 420 26.70 10.93 -1.66
N ASP A 421 26.76 9.59 -1.79
CA ASP A 421 27.82 8.90 -2.53
C ASP A 421 27.38 8.57 -3.96
N PRO A 422 27.93 9.21 -5.00
CA PRO A 422 27.56 8.95 -6.40
C PRO A 422 27.74 7.50 -6.84
N ALA A 423 28.56 6.70 -6.16
CA ALA A 423 28.72 5.27 -6.46
C ALA A 423 27.41 4.48 -6.26
N TRP A 424 26.53 4.95 -5.37
CA TRP A 424 25.24 4.31 -5.04
C TRP A 424 24.08 4.81 -5.90
N LYS A 425 24.30 5.82 -6.76
CA LYS A 425 23.26 6.43 -7.59
C LYS A 425 22.41 5.41 -8.34
N ASP A 426 23.04 4.45 -9.01
CA ASP A 426 22.32 3.48 -9.83
C ASP A 426 21.45 2.54 -8.97
N ALA A 427 21.88 2.21 -7.75
CA ALA A 427 21.10 1.41 -6.79
C ALA A 427 19.85 2.17 -6.31
N TYR A 428 19.99 3.47 -6.00
CA TYR A 428 18.88 4.35 -5.62
C TYR A 428 17.87 4.50 -6.76
N VAL A 429 18.34 4.84 -7.97
CA VAL A 429 17.47 5.05 -9.14
C VAL A 429 16.83 3.74 -9.62
N ASP A 430 17.49 2.59 -9.49
CA ASP A 430 16.88 1.28 -9.81
C ASP A 430 15.65 0.99 -8.93
N ARG A 431 15.75 1.24 -7.62
CA ARG A 431 14.67 0.96 -6.65
C ARG A 431 13.41 1.78 -6.96
N ILE A 432 13.54 3.10 -7.12
CA ILE A 432 12.39 3.97 -7.46
C ILE A 432 11.80 3.64 -8.84
N ARG A 433 12.67 3.34 -9.82
CA ARG A 433 12.23 2.97 -11.17
C ARG A 433 11.36 1.73 -11.14
N ARG A 434 11.80 0.69 -10.43
CA ARG A 434 11.08 -0.59 -10.34
C ARG A 434 9.71 -0.43 -9.68
N MET A 435 9.61 0.39 -8.64
CA MET A 435 8.35 0.74 -7.99
C MET A 435 7.42 1.48 -8.95
N VAL A 436 7.84 2.64 -9.47
CA VAL A 436 7.00 3.48 -10.33
C VAL A 436 6.56 2.73 -11.59
N GLU A 437 7.46 1.97 -12.23
CA GLU A 437 7.10 1.22 -13.44
C GLU A 437 6.06 0.13 -13.17
N ARG A 438 6.09 -0.51 -11.99
CA ARG A 438 5.12 -1.54 -11.62
C ARG A 438 3.73 -0.95 -11.38
N ASP A 439 3.65 0.17 -10.67
CA ASP A 439 2.41 0.65 -10.05
C ASP A 439 1.85 1.97 -10.64
N LYS A 440 2.48 2.53 -11.68
CA LYS A 440 2.10 3.78 -12.37
C LYS A 440 0.64 3.89 -12.80
N ASN A 441 -0.10 2.78 -12.91
CA ASN A 441 -1.48 2.76 -13.38
C ASN A 441 -2.54 2.73 -12.26
N HIS A 442 -2.15 2.65 -10.98
CA HIS A 442 -3.09 2.63 -9.86
C HIS A 442 -3.61 4.03 -9.52
N PRO A 443 -4.92 4.33 -9.63
CA PRO A 443 -5.47 5.64 -9.26
C PRO A 443 -5.31 5.98 -7.78
N SER A 444 -5.26 4.97 -6.90
CA SER A 444 -5.07 5.14 -5.45
C SER A 444 -3.73 5.75 -5.07
N VAL A 445 -2.68 5.46 -5.84
CA VAL A 445 -1.36 6.04 -5.61
C VAL A 445 -1.38 7.51 -6.01
N ILE A 446 -1.17 8.39 -5.02
CA ILE A 446 -1.19 9.85 -5.17
C ILE A 446 0.18 10.50 -4.87
N PHE A 447 1.05 9.79 -4.13
CA PHE A 447 2.42 10.18 -3.86
C PHE A 447 3.40 9.06 -4.23
N TRP A 448 4.55 9.45 -4.77
CA TRP A 448 5.77 8.66 -4.79
C TRP A 448 6.70 9.14 -3.68
N SER A 449 6.91 8.32 -2.65
CA SER A 449 7.90 8.59 -1.61
C SER A 449 9.25 8.00 -1.99
N LEU A 450 10.31 8.79 -1.89
CA LEU A 450 11.65 8.40 -2.34
C LEU A 450 12.35 7.42 -1.39
N GLY A 451 11.88 7.25 -0.17
CA GLY A 451 12.46 6.39 0.86
C GLY A 451 12.15 6.92 2.26
N ASN A 452 12.84 6.39 3.27
CA ASN A 452 12.74 6.81 4.68
C ASN A 452 14.14 7.07 5.27
N GLU A 453 14.24 7.93 6.28
CA GLU A 453 15.39 8.13 7.20
C GLU A 453 16.79 7.75 6.67
N SER A 454 17.18 8.35 5.54
CA SER A 454 18.45 8.07 4.85
C SER A 454 19.28 9.33 4.65
N GLY A 455 18.98 10.39 5.39
CA GLY A 455 19.53 11.73 5.17
C GLY A 455 19.23 12.25 3.76
N PHE A 456 20.00 13.24 3.28
CA PHE A 456 19.76 13.82 1.96
C PHE A 456 21.08 13.97 1.19
N GLY A 457 21.04 13.82 -0.12
CA GLY A 457 22.23 13.88 -0.97
C GLY A 457 21.92 13.75 -2.46
N CYS A 458 22.98 13.67 -3.28
CA CYS A 458 22.86 13.66 -4.73
C CYS A 458 21.97 12.53 -5.30
N ASN A 459 21.85 11.40 -4.60
CA ASN A 459 21.10 10.26 -5.09
C ASN A 459 19.58 10.47 -5.00
N PHE A 460 19.07 11.16 -3.97
CA PHE A 460 17.66 11.56 -3.90
C PHE A 460 17.27 12.59 -4.96
N SER A 461 18.19 13.51 -5.29
CA SER A 461 18.00 14.42 -6.41
C SER A 461 17.84 13.64 -7.73
N ALA A 462 18.71 12.64 -7.97
CA ALA A 462 18.61 11.79 -9.16
C ALA A 462 17.32 10.96 -9.22
N MET A 463 16.82 10.46 -8.07
CA MET A 463 15.53 9.77 -7.99
C MET A 463 14.37 10.71 -8.34
N SER A 464 14.33 11.90 -7.77
CA SER A 464 13.30 12.90 -8.05
C SER A 464 13.30 13.34 -9.51
N GLU A 465 14.49 13.61 -10.09
CA GLU A 465 14.63 13.92 -11.51
C GLU A 465 14.08 12.82 -12.41
N TRP A 466 14.41 11.56 -12.10
CA TRP A 466 13.88 10.41 -12.83
C TRP A 466 12.36 10.32 -12.70
N CYS A 467 11.80 10.47 -11.49
CA CYS A 467 10.36 10.46 -11.26
C CYS A 467 9.65 11.55 -12.06
N LYS A 468 10.07 12.82 -11.95
CA LYS A 468 9.44 13.93 -12.67
C LYS A 468 9.47 13.76 -14.19
N ALA A 469 10.53 13.14 -14.71
CA ALA A 469 10.66 12.86 -16.14
C ALA A 469 9.72 11.73 -16.63
N ASN A 470 9.36 10.78 -15.75
CA ASN A 470 8.61 9.57 -16.12
C ASN A 470 7.16 9.55 -15.62
N ASP A 471 6.81 10.30 -14.57
CA ASP A 471 5.46 10.47 -14.07
C ASP A 471 5.21 11.87 -13.50
N SER A 472 4.46 12.69 -14.25
CA SER A 472 4.01 14.02 -13.83
C SER A 472 2.60 14.01 -13.19
N THR A 473 1.99 12.85 -12.99
CA THR A 473 0.58 12.71 -12.58
C THR A 473 0.38 12.52 -11.07
N ARG A 474 1.48 12.51 -10.31
CA ARG A 474 1.56 12.26 -8.86
C ARG A 474 2.60 13.21 -8.25
N LEU A 475 2.51 13.40 -6.94
CA LEU A 475 3.45 14.24 -6.20
C LEU A 475 4.61 13.41 -5.66
N ILE A 476 5.76 14.04 -5.47
CA ILE A 476 6.95 13.43 -4.88
C ILE A 476 7.07 13.86 -3.42
N HIS A 477 7.35 12.88 -2.55
CA HIS A 477 7.54 13.04 -1.11
C HIS A 477 8.91 12.49 -0.70
N TYR A 478 9.59 13.16 0.23
CA TYR A 478 10.70 12.61 1.00
C TYR A 478 10.89 13.49 2.25
N GLU A 479 11.02 12.88 3.42
CA GLU A 479 11.00 13.63 4.68
C GLU A 479 12.30 14.42 4.92
N GLU A 480 13.45 13.80 4.65
CA GLU A 480 14.75 14.44 4.89
C GLU A 480 15.08 15.52 3.86
N ASP A 481 14.28 15.66 2.79
CA ASP A 481 14.24 16.87 1.96
C ASP A 481 13.44 17.97 2.71
N ARG A 482 14.00 18.46 3.83
CA ARG A 482 13.30 19.30 4.82
C ARG A 482 12.80 20.64 4.27
N GLU A 483 13.46 21.15 3.24
CA GLU A 483 13.06 22.37 2.52
C GLU A 483 12.25 22.06 1.25
N ALA A 484 12.01 20.76 0.99
CA ALA A 484 11.41 20.23 -0.22
C ALA A 484 12.11 20.77 -1.48
N GLU A 485 13.43 20.74 -1.57
CA GLU A 485 14.18 21.22 -2.74
C GLU A 485 13.81 20.45 -4.01
N VAL A 486 13.65 19.14 -3.89
CA VAL A 486 13.34 18.24 -5.01
C VAL A 486 11.95 17.61 -4.90
N CYS A 487 11.30 17.66 -3.73
CA CYS A 487 9.96 17.15 -3.49
C CYS A 487 8.84 18.19 -3.72
N ASP A 488 7.60 17.73 -3.88
CA ASP A 488 6.44 18.60 -4.11
C ASP A 488 5.70 18.98 -2.82
N VAL A 489 6.02 18.30 -1.71
CA VAL A 489 5.44 18.51 -0.39
C VAL A 489 6.54 18.67 0.65
N VAL A 490 6.29 19.51 1.65
CA VAL A 490 7.11 19.56 2.87
C VAL A 490 6.60 18.47 3.80
N SER A 491 7.51 17.71 4.38
CA SER A 491 7.17 16.67 5.33
C SER A 491 8.08 16.72 6.55
N THR A 492 7.57 16.22 7.67
CA THR A 492 8.35 16.01 8.89
C THR A 492 7.79 14.81 9.64
N MET A 493 8.62 14.12 10.40
CA MET A 493 8.19 13.11 11.37
C MET A 493 8.06 13.70 12.78
N TYR A 494 7.03 13.29 13.52
CA TYR A 494 6.84 13.54 14.96
C TYR A 494 6.94 15.02 15.43
N SER A 495 6.72 15.98 14.53
CA SER A 495 6.72 17.41 14.88
C SER A 495 5.60 17.72 15.87
N SER A 496 5.94 18.37 16.99
CA SER A 496 4.97 18.76 18.01
C SER A 496 3.89 19.69 17.46
N VAL A 497 2.73 19.72 18.12
CA VAL A 497 1.63 20.65 17.79
C VAL A 497 2.11 22.10 17.69
N GLU A 498 2.98 22.56 18.60
CA GLU A 498 3.56 23.90 18.56
C GLU A 498 4.38 24.16 17.28
N LYS A 499 5.22 23.20 16.86
CA LYS A 499 5.94 23.29 15.59
C LYS A 499 4.98 23.32 14.41
N MET A 500 3.94 22.47 14.45
CA MET A 500 2.91 22.43 13.42
C MET A 500 2.15 23.76 13.31
N GLU A 501 1.82 24.43 14.42
CA GLU A 501 1.26 25.78 14.38
C GLU A 501 2.22 26.77 13.71
N GLY A 502 3.50 26.73 14.05
CA GLY A 502 4.54 27.56 13.42
C GLY A 502 4.63 27.33 11.90
N PHE A 503 4.61 26.08 11.47
CA PHE A 503 4.53 25.73 10.05
C PHE A 503 3.22 26.23 9.43
N GLY A 504 2.09 26.06 10.11
CA GLY A 504 0.77 26.50 9.64
C GLY A 504 0.68 28.00 9.37
N GLN A 505 1.43 28.82 10.12
CA GLN A 505 1.50 30.28 9.97
C GLN A 505 2.25 30.74 8.71
N LEU A 506 2.98 29.86 8.01
CA LEU A 506 3.66 30.17 6.75
C LEU A 506 2.68 30.21 5.57
N THR A 507 1.76 31.19 5.57
CA THR A 507 0.64 31.27 4.61
C THR A 507 1.07 31.43 3.15
N ASP A 508 2.27 31.95 2.90
CA ASP A 508 2.80 32.20 1.56
C ASP A 508 3.68 31.04 1.04
N HIS A 509 3.82 29.95 1.81
CA HIS A 509 4.61 28.79 1.40
C HIS A 509 3.94 28.07 0.22
N PRO A 510 4.66 27.79 -0.90
CA PRO A 510 4.04 27.25 -2.12
C PRO A 510 3.64 25.78 -2.01
N LYS A 511 4.10 25.07 -0.98
CA LYS A 511 3.91 23.62 -0.79
C LYS A 511 3.14 23.31 0.50
N PRO A 512 2.30 22.26 0.49
CA PRO A 512 1.61 21.79 1.69
C PRO A 512 2.62 21.19 2.68
N HIS A 513 2.19 21.05 3.93
CA HIS A 513 2.88 20.31 4.98
C HIS A 513 2.06 19.08 5.35
N ILE A 514 2.68 17.91 5.27
CA ILE A 514 2.07 16.63 5.66
C ILE A 514 3.00 15.97 6.67
N LEU A 515 2.47 15.32 7.70
CA LEU A 515 3.26 14.48 8.59
C LEU A 515 3.32 13.07 8.00
N CYS A 516 4.45 12.63 7.48
CA CYS A 516 4.59 11.22 7.07
C CYS A 516 4.52 10.28 8.25
N GLU A 517 4.87 10.74 9.46
CA GLU A 517 4.64 10.03 10.72
C GLU A 517 4.27 10.99 11.84
N PHE A 518 3.24 10.64 12.59
CA PHE A 518 2.89 11.32 13.83
C PHE A 518 2.18 10.36 14.79
N ALA A 519 1.97 10.82 16.03
CA ALA A 519 1.17 10.08 17.01
C ALA A 519 1.60 8.61 17.18
N HIS A 520 2.86 8.40 17.55
CA HIS A 520 3.44 7.08 17.83
C HIS A 520 2.54 6.26 18.78
N ALA A 521 2.05 5.12 18.31
CA ALA A 521 0.96 4.35 18.92
C ALA A 521 1.45 3.22 19.86
N MET A 522 2.76 3.12 20.10
CA MET A 522 3.38 2.15 21.00
C MET A 522 2.67 1.97 22.34
N GLY A 523 2.32 0.71 22.61
CA GLY A 523 1.70 0.27 23.84
C GLY A 523 0.28 0.82 24.05
N ASN A 524 0.14 1.81 24.95
CA ASN A 524 -1.16 2.39 25.31
C ASN A 524 -1.44 3.71 24.58
N GLY A 525 -0.63 4.05 23.58
CA GLY A 525 -0.76 5.24 22.76
C GLY A 525 -1.76 5.08 21.59
N PRO A 526 -1.92 6.15 20.78
CA PRO A 526 -1.37 7.48 21.01
C PRO A 526 -2.33 8.38 21.81
N GLY A 527 -1.75 9.30 22.60
CA GLY A 527 -2.47 10.39 23.25
C GLY A 527 -2.36 11.70 22.48
N GLY A 528 -3.24 12.67 22.75
CA GLY A 528 -3.09 14.04 22.22
C GLY A 528 -3.45 14.21 20.74
N LEU A 529 -4.25 13.31 20.16
CA LEU A 529 -4.69 13.40 18.77
C LEU A 529 -5.54 14.65 18.49
N ARG A 530 -6.42 15.06 19.41
CA ARG A 530 -7.31 16.21 19.20
C ARG A 530 -6.56 17.52 18.88
N PRO A 531 -5.55 17.95 19.66
CA PRO A 531 -4.73 19.12 19.33
C PRO A 531 -4.11 19.12 17.92
N TYR A 532 -3.64 17.97 17.41
CA TYR A 532 -3.14 17.88 16.03
C TYR A 532 -4.23 18.21 15.02
N PHE A 533 -5.40 17.58 15.14
CA PHE A 533 -6.50 17.80 14.22
C PHE A 533 -7.12 19.20 14.32
N ASP A 534 -7.16 19.78 15.53
CA ASP A 534 -7.51 21.20 15.71
C ASP A 534 -6.53 22.12 14.94
N THR A 535 -5.24 21.79 14.98
CA THR A 535 -4.20 22.54 14.27
C THR A 535 -4.32 22.36 12.75
N PHE A 536 -4.59 21.15 12.26
CA PHE A 536 -4.83 20.91 10.83
C PHE A 536 -6.07 21.65 10.33
N ASP A 537 -7.16 21.64 11.11
CA ASP A 537 -8.39 22.38 10.79
C ASP A 537 -8.16 23.92 10.78
N ALA A 538 -7.20 24.43 11.56
CA ALA A 538 -6.90 25.86 11.67
C ALA A 538 -6.05 26.43 10.53
N TYR A 539 -5.19 25.62 9.90
CA TYR A 539 -4.20 26.10 8.93
C TYR A 539 -4.27 25.37 7.60
N ARG A 540 -4.63 26.12 6.55
CA ARG A 540 -4.89 25.63 5.19
C ARG A 540 -3.80 24.73 4.59
N ARG A 541 -2.51 25.00 4.87
CA ARG A 541 -1.38 24.24 4.32
C ARG A 541 -1.10 22.93 5.05
N LEU A 542 -1.63 22.75 6.26
CA LEU A 542 -1.41 21.54 7.05
C LEU A 542 -2.48 20.51 6.67
N GLN A 543 -2.07 19.45 5.99
CA GLN A 543 -3.00 18.49 5.37
C GLN A 543 -2.98 17.12 6.03
N GLY A 544 -2.78 17.10 7.34
CA GLY A 544 -2.83 15.90 8.16
C GLY A 544 -1.57 15.07 8.04
N GLY A 545 -1.73 13.74 8.09
CA GLY A 545 -0.60 12.82 8.09
C GLY A 545 -0.97 11.37 8.31
N PHE A 546 0.05 10.57 8.62
CA PHE A 546 -0.07 9.13 8.82
C PHE A 546 0.35 8.75 10.25
N VAL A 547 -0.55 8.13 11.00
CA VAL A 547 -0.23 7.64 12.35
C VAL A 547 0.84 6.54 12.26
N TRP A 548 1.83 6.56 13.15
CA TRP A 548 2.79 5.47 13.32
C TRP A 548 2.34 4.52 14.44
N GLU A 549 1.91 3.29 14.18
CA GLU A 549 1.60 2.71 12.88
C GLU A 549 0.35 1.81 12.90
N TRP A 550 0.12 1.02 11.85
CA TRP A 550 -1.10 0.21 11.74
C TRP A 550 -1.11 -0.95 12.73
N ILE A 551 -0.07 -1.79 12.75
CA ILE A 551 -0.10 -3.11 13.40
C ILE A 551 1.17 -3.38 14.21
N ASP A 552 1.02 -3.91 15.42
CA ASP A 552 2.16 -4.40 16.20
C ASP A 552 2.88 -5.54 15.47
N HIS A 553 4.21 -5.46 15.34
CA HIS A 553 5.02 -6.51 14.71
C HIS A 553 5.36 -7.68 15.63
N GLY A 554 4.46 -8.04 16.53
CA GLY A 554 4.62 -9.19 17.39
C GLY A 554 4.62 -10.50 16.59
N LEU A 555 5.66 -11.33 16.74
CA LEU A 555 5.71 -12.69 16.16
C LEU A 555 5.10 -13.70 17.11
N SER A 556 4.15 -14.50 16.64
CA SER A 556 3.48 -15.53 17.45
C SER A 556 4.48 -16.59 17.88
N ARG A 557 4.55 -16.85 19.19
CA ARG A 557 5.30 -17.99 19.74
C ARG A 557 4.46 -18.75 20.77
N LYS A 558 4.80 -20.01 20.98
CA LYS A 558 4.22 -20.83 22.05
C LYS A 558 5.15 -20.84 23.25
N THR A 559 4.63 -20.39 24.39
CA THR A 559 5.34 -20.42 25.67
C THR A 559 5.49 -21.84 26.21
N ILE A 560 6.34 -22.03 27.23
CA ILE A 560 6.57 -23.34 27.87
C ILE A 560 5.31 -23.93 28.53
N ASP A 561 4.36 -23.09 28.95
CA ASP A 561 3.05 -23.48 29.48
C ASP A 561 1.96 -23.64 28.40
N GLY A 562 2.34 -23.53 27.12
CA GLY A 562 1.45 -23.77 25.97
C GLY A 562 0.53 -22.61 25.61
N LYS A 563 0.74 -21.42 26.18
CA LYS A 563 0.03 -20.19 25.76
C LYS A 563 0.68 -19.62 24.50
N VAL A 564 -0.12 -18.87 23.73
CA VAL A 564 0.42 -18.04 22.66
C VAL A 564 0.71 -16.66 23.24
N ASP A 565 1.95 -16.20 23.08
CA ASP A 565 2.33 -14.81 23.28
C ASP A 565 3.01 -14.28 22.01
N TYR A 566 3.32 -12.98 22.00
CA TYR A 566 3.94 -12.31 20.88
C TYR A 566 5.36 -11.88 21.25
N ALA A 567 6.32 -12.37 20.48
CA ALA A 567 7.73 -12.07 20.62
C ALA A 567 8.08 -10.70 20.00
N TYR A 568 9.06 -10.04 20.58
CA TYR A 568 9.71 -8.81 20.10
C TYR A 568 11.24 -8.93 20.22
N GLY A 569 12.01 -7.86 19.99
CA GLY A 569 13.48 -7.92 20.02
C GLY A 569 14.06 -8.53 21.29
N GLY A 570 15.07 -9.38 21.10
CA GLY A 570 15.75 -10.13 22.15
C GLY A 570 15.10 -11.46 22.52
N ASP A 571 13.85 -11.72 22.10
CA ASP A 571 13.16 -12.98 22.38
C ASP A 571 13.72 -14.18 21.59
N TYR A 572 14.51 -13.93 20.54
CA TYR A 572 15.20 -14.95 19.76
C TYR A 572 16.71 -15.01 20.05
N GLY A 573 17.17 -14.30 21.09
CA GLY A 573 18.58 -14.20 21.47
C GLY A 573 19.40 -13.28 20.57
N ASP A 574 18.73 -12.45 19.77
CA ASP A 574 19.29 -11.46 18.87
C ASP A 574 19.95 -10.28 19.62
N VAL A 575 21.17 -9.93 19.20
CA VAL A 575 21.96 -8.81 19.75
C VAL A 575 22.73 -8.15 18.61
N PRO A 576 22.70 -6.81 18.47
CA PRO A 576 21.90 -5.85 19.25
C PRO A 576 20.39 -5.97 18.98
N ASN A 577 19.54 -5.42 19.85
CA ASN A 577 18.10 -5.31 19.59
C ASN A 577 17.51 -4.07 20.25
N ASN A 578 16.33 -3.64 19.78
CA ASN A 578 15.57 -2.49 20.31
C ASN A 578 14.33 -2.93 21.11
N SER A 579 14.34 -4.16 21.63
CA SER A 579 13.29 -4.73 22.48
C SER A 579 11.88 -4.60 21.86
N ASN A 580 10.93 -4.01 22.59
CA ASN A 580 9.53 -3.91 22.19
C ASN A 580 9.21 -2.69 21.33
N PHE A 581 10.21 -1.99 20.79
CA PHE A 581 9.99 -0.79 19.96
C PHE A 581 9.16 -1.09 18.71
N VAL A 582 9.26 -2.32 18.17
CA VAL A 582 8.43 -2.88 17.09
C VAL A 582 6.95 -3.16 17.43
N ILE A 583 6.48 -2.76 18.62
CA ILE A 583 5.11 -2.96 19.14
C ILE A 583 4.41 -1.61 19.27
N ASP A 584 4.11 -1.04 18.12
CA ASP A 584 3.74 0.35 17.82
C ASP A 584 2.46 0.50 16.99
N GLY A 585 1.61 -0.53 16.97
CA GLY A 585 0.38 -0.55 16.19
C GLY A 585 -0.86 0.03 16.85
N LEU A 586 -1.73 0.62 16.01
CA LEU A 586 -3.14 0.87 16.33
C LEU A 586 -3.97 -0.42 16.46
N VAL A 587 -3.48 -1.53 15.91
CA VAL A 587 -4.04 -2.87 16.12
C VAL A 587 -2.97 -3.83 16.62
N ARG A 588 -3.41 -4.78 17.45
CA ARG A 588 -2.56 -5.88 17.93
C ARG A 588 -2.16 -6.81 16.78
N PRO A 589 -1.22 -7.76 16.97
CA PRO A 589 -0.80 -8.65 15.88
C PRO A 589 -1.95 -9.50 15.28
N ASP A 590 -3.01 -9.76 16.07
CA ASP A 590 -4.24 -10.44 15.64
C ASP A 590 -5.32 -9.49 15.07
N ARG A 591 -4.98 -8.23 14.76
CA ARG A 591 -5.87 -7.17 14.28
C ARG A 591 -6.93 -6.72 15.27
N THR A 592 -6.85 -7.11 16.54
CA THR A 592 -7.71 -6.55 17.58
C THR A 592 -7.45 -5.05 17.73
N PRO A 593 -8.47 -4.17 17.57
CA PRO A 593 -8.31 -2.73 17.75
C PRO A 593 -7.78 -2.35 19.13
N SER A 594 -6.79 -1.44 19.16
CA SER A 594 -6.37 -0.79 20.40
C SER A 594 -7.36 0.30 20.83
N PRO A 595 -7.35 0.74 22.10
CA PRO A 595 -8.08 1.95 22.50
C PRO A 595 -7.69 3.19 21.69
N GLY A 596 -6.43 3.29 21.25
CA GLY A 596 -5.93 4.37 20.40
C GLY A 596 -6.63 4.44 19.05
N LEU A 597 -6.94 3.29 18.43
CA LEU A 597 -7.70 3.25 17.17
C LEU A 597 -9.14 3.75 17.34
N ILE A 598 -9.77 3.45 18.49
CA ILE A 598 -11.12 3.93 18.79
C ILE A 598 -11.15 5.45 18.97
N GLU A 599 -10.16 6.00 19.69
CA GLU A 599 -9.99 7.46 19.81
C GLU A 599 -9.72 8.09 18.43
N TYR A 600 -8.83 7.50 17.63
CA TYR A 600 -8.53 8.01 16.30
C TYR A 600 -9.78 8.05 15.40
N LYS A 601 -10.57 6.97 15.38
CA LYS A 601 -11.87 6.91 14.68
C LYS A 601 -12.79 8.07 15.06
N LYS A 602 -12.83 8.41 16.35
CA LYS A 602 -13.65 9.51 16.88
C LYS A 602 -13.12 10.87 16.44
N ILE A 603 -11.81 11.09 16.52
CA ILE A 603 -11.18 12.36 16.14
C ILE A 603 -11.36 12.68 14.65
N ILE A 604 -11.29 11.65 13.80
CA ILE A 604 -11.36 11.80 12.34
C ILE A 604 -12.75 11.53 11.75
N GLU A 605 -13.78 11.49 12.60
CA GLU A 605 -15.14 11.18 12.18
C GLU A 605 -15.64 12.12 11.05
N PRO A 606 -16.37 11.58 10.06
CA PRO A 606 -16.79 12.34 8.89
C PRO A 606 -18.03 13.21 9.14
N VAL A 607 -18.64 13.13 10.32
CA VAL A 607 -19.81 13.91 10.69
C VAL A 607 -19.57 14.58 12.03
N ARG A 608 -19.52 15.91 12.04
CA ARG A 608 -19.40 16.69 13.28
C ARG A 608 -20.79 17.09 13.76
N VAL A 609 -21.05 16.86 15.05
CA VAL A 609 -22.30 17.27 15.69
C VAL A 609 -22.03 18.24 16.84
N GLU A 610 -22.79 19.32 16.85
CA GLU A 610 -22.70 20.37 17.86
C GLU A 610 -24.09 20.67 18.43
N MET A 611 -24.20 20.87 19.74
CA MET A 611 -25.44 21.37 20.33
C MET A 611 -25.49 22.88 20.19
N ILE A 612 -26.54 23.38 19.55
CA ILE A 612 -26.72 24.82 19.31
C ILE A 612 -27.80 25.42 20.22
N ASP A 613 -28.77 24.61 20.67
CA ASP A 613 -29.77 24.98 21.67
C ASP A 613 -30.33 23.70 22.34
N ALA A 614 -31.14 23.85 23.39
CA ALA A 614 -31.85 22.76 24.03
C ALA A 614 -32.72 22.00 23.01
N GLY A 615 -32.39 20.72 22.78
CA GLY A 615 -33.11 19.88 21.81
C GLY A 615 -32.82 20.22 20.35
N LYS A 616 -31.77 21.00 20.06
CA LYS A 616 -31.38 21.37 18.70
C LYS A 616 -29.89 21.15 18.47
N ILE A 617 -29.57 20.36 17.43
CA ILE A 617 -28.19 20.05 17.04
C ILE A 617 -27.90 20.58 15.64
N ARG A 618 -26.63 20.93 15.40
CA ARG A 618 -26.07 21.16 14.08
C ARG A 618 -25.26 19.94 13.67
N VAL A 619 -25.52 19.44 12.48
CA VAL A 619 -24.80 18.34 11.83
C VAL A 619 -24.01 18.94 10.67
N THR A 620 -22.70 18.75 10.65
CA THR A 620 -21.80 19.22 9.60
C THR A 620 -21.16 18.04 8.89
N ASN A 621 -21.25 18.04 7.57
CA ASN A 621 -20.63 17.04 6.72
C ASN A 621 -19.13 17.36 6.53
N ARG A 622 -18.25 16.46 6.95
CA ARG A 622 -16.78 16.56 6.77
C ARG A 622 -16.25 15.61 5.70
N TYR A 623 -17.12 15.00 4.89
CA TYR A 623 -16.71 14.37 3.64
C TYR A 623 -16.32 15.44 2.61
N ASP A 624 -15.40 15.08 1.72
CA ASP A 624 -14.84 15.95 0.69
C ASP A 624 -15.69 15.92 -0.60
N PHE A 625 -16.34 14.78 -0.91
CA PHE A 625 -17.01 14.54 -2.19
C PHE A 625 -18.45 14.01 -2.07
N ILE A 626 -18.81 13.34 -0.98
CA ILE A 626 -20.15 12.70 -0.85
C ILE A 626 -21.10 13.44 0.11
N THR A 627 -22.41 13.30 -0.14
CA THR A 627 -23.46 13.77 0.77
C THR A 627 -23.60 12.84 1.96
N LEU A 628 -24.40 13.22 2.97
CA LEU A 628 -24.74 12.33 4.09
C LEU A 628 -25.91 11.37 3.81
N ASP A 629 -26.37 11.26 2.56
CA ASP A 629 -27.57 10.48 2.20
C ASP A 629 -27.39 8.96 2.41
N HIS A 630 -26.15 8.49 2.56
CA HIS A 630 -25.82 7.08 2.88
C HIS A 630 -25.94 6.75 4.38
N LEU A 631 -26.29 7.72 5.23
CA LEU A 631 -26.35 7.56 6.68
C LEU A 631 -27.78 7.62 7.22
N GLN A 632 -27.99 6.92 8.33
CA GLN A 632 -29.16 7.06 9.20
C GLN A 632 -28.75 7.65 10.54
N VAL A 633 -29.60 8.49 11.11
CA VAL A 633 -29.34 9.18 12.38
C VAL A 633 -30.27 8.65 13.45
N HIS A 634 -29.69 8.15 14.52
CA HIS A 634 -30.42 7.64 15.68
C HIS A 634 -30.12 8.52 16.88
N TYR A 635 -31.08 8.65 17.79
CA TYR A 635 -30.84 9.25 19.10
C TYR A 635 -31.33 8.35 20.22
N SER A 636 -30.70 8.47 21.38
CA SER A 636 -31.22 7.96 22.65
C SER A 636 -30.98 8.97 23.75
N ILE A 637 -31.88 8.99 24.73
CA ILE A 637 -31.73 9.75 25.97
C ILE A 637 -31.64 8.72 27.08
N THR A 638 -30.54 8.74 27.82
CA THR A 638 -30.33 7.87 28.98
C THR A 638 -30.45 8.67 30.28
N ALA A 639 -31.00 8.03 31.31
CA ALA A 639 -31.10 8.55 32.68
C ALA A 639 -30.45 7.51 33.61
N ASP A 640 -29.38 7.89 34.31
CA ASP A 640 -28.54 6.99 35.13
C ASP A 640 -28.21 5.67 34.41
N GLY A 641 -27.81 5.78 33.14
CA GLY A 641 -27.45 4.66 32.26
C GLY A 641 -28.62 3.90 31.61
N ARG A 642 -29.88 4.21 31.93
CA ARG A 642 -31.05 3.55 31.34
C ARG A 642 -31.66 4.38 30.23
N THR A 643 -31.88 3.80 29.04
CA THR A 643 -32.57 4.48 27.94
C THR A 643 -34.02 4.77 28.31
N VAL A 644 -34.40 6.05 28.29
CA VAL A 644 -35.76 6.54 28.59
C VAL A 644 -36.48 7.09 27.37
N ASN A 645 -35.76 7.39 26.30
CA ASN A 645 -36.30 7.77 25.00
C ASN A 645 -35.30 7.40 23.90
N SER A 646 -35.78 7.04 22.72
CA SER A 646 -34.96 6.84 21.54
C SER A 646 -35.78 6.98 20.27
N GLY A 647 -35.12 7.23 19.15
CA GLY A 647 -35.77 7.31 17.86
C GLY A 647 -34.80 7.57 16.71
N VAL A 648 -35.36 7.75 15.52
CA VAL A 648 -34.63 8.10 14.31
C VAL A 648 -34.90 9.56 13.97
N LEU A 649 -33.87 10.31 13.59
CA LEU A 649 -34.00 11.67 13.08
C LEU A 649 -33.97 11.65 11.56
N VAL A 650 -34.84 12.44 10.95
CA VAL A 650 -34.82 12.65 9.49
C VAL A 650 -33.65 13.56 9.17
N LEU A 651 -32.64 13.02 8.49
CA LEU A 651 -31.50 13.78 7.99
C LEU A 651 -31.89 14.42 6.64
N PRO A 652 -31.91 15.77 6.52
CA PRO A 652 -32.04 16.40 5.21
C PRO A 652 -30.79 16.13 4.39
N LYS A 653 -30.86 16.38 3.08
CA LYS A 653 -29.68 16.30 2.22
C LYS A 653 -28.64 17.33 2.66
N VAL A 654 -27.46 16.86 3.07
CA VAL A 654 -26.31 17.70 3.45
C VAL A 654 -25.16 17.42 2.49
N GLY A 655 -24.75 18.42 1.70
CA GLY A 655 -23.63 18.34 0.76
C GLY A 655 -22.27 18.30 1.45
N PRO A 656 -21.17 17.99 0.73
CA PRO A 656 -19.81 18.07 1.26
C PRO A 656 -19.53 19.46 1.86
N GLY A 657 -19.03 19.52 3.09
CA GLY A 657 -18.76 20.77 3.81
C GLY A 657 -19.99 21.54 4.33
N ASP A 658 -21.21 21.17 3.93
CA ASP A 658 -22.44 21.83 4.38
C ASP A 658 -22.85 21.43 5.80
N SER A 659 -23.76 22.20 6.39
CA SER A 659 -24.40 21.90 7.67
C SER A 659 -25.92 21.92 7.58
N ALA A 660 -26.57 21.13 8.44
CA ALA A 660 -28.01 21.16 8.68
C ALA A 660 -28.34 21.16 10.18
N GLU A 661 -29.49 21.71 10.53
CA GLU A 661 -29.97 21.74 11.91
C GLU A 661 -31.07 20.69 12.10
N LEU A 662 -30.94 19.86 13.12
CA LEU A 662 -31.93 18.84 13.48
C LEU A 662 -32.58 19.19 14.82
N LEU A 663 -33.91 19.06 14.86
CA LEU A 663 -34.67 19.14 16.10
C LEU A 663 -34.80 17.74 16.68
N ILE A 664 -34.30 17.59 17.90
CA ILE A 664 -34.56 16.42 18.72
C ILE A 664 -35.92 16.68 19.34
N THR A 665 -36.97 16.23 18.66
CA THR A 665 -38.33 16.31 19.19
C THR A 665 -38.42 15.40 20.40
N SER A 666 -38.05 15.92 21.57
CA SER A 666 -38.32 15.28 22.84
C SER A 666 -39.82 15.38 23.09
N SER A 667 -40.62 14.50 22.49
CA SER A 667 -41.79 14.00 23.20
C SER A 667 -41.31 13.07 24.31
N ILE A 668 -40.40 13.53 25.17
CA ILE A 668 -40.41 13.06 26.55
C ILE A 668 -41.66 13.69 27.07
N ASP A 669 -42.69 12.88 27.18
CA ASP A 669 -43.94 13.24 27.81
C ASP A 669 -43.58 13.65 29.25
N GLN A 670 -43.30 14.96 29.45
CA GLN A 670 -42.79 15.51 30.71
C GLN A 670 -43.75 15.24 31.88
N HIS A 671 -44.96 14.78 31.57
CA HIS A 671 -46.04 14.49 32.50
C HIS A 671 -46.05 13.03 33.00
N SER A 672 -45.23 12.12 32.48
CA SER A 672 -45.31 10.69 32.82
C SER A 672 -44.03 10.05 33.39
N ILE A 673 -42.90 10.76 33.46
CA ILE A 673 -41.66 10.25 34.08
C ILE A 673 -41.12 11.24 35.13
N HIS A 674 -41.38 10.97 36.41
CA HIS A 674 -40.73 11.66 37.52
C HIS A 674 -39.30 11.13 37.67
N PHE A 675 -38.31 11.99 37.42
CA PHE A 675 -36.91 11.70 37.72
C PHE A 675 -36.56 12.19 39.12
N GLU A 676 -35.76 11.42 39.86
CA GLU A 676 -35.27 11.83 41.16
C GLU A 676 -34.33 13.04 41.03
N PRO A 677 -34.30 13.96 42.02
CA PRO A 677 -33.30 15.02 42.05
C PRO A 677 -31.88 14.43 41.98
N GLY A 678 -31.10 14.85 40.99
CA GLY A 678 -29.72 14.38 40.79
C GLY A 678 -29.53 13.33 39.70
N THR A 679 -30.61 12.82 39.07
CA THR A 679 -30.50 11.92 37.91
C THR A 679 -29.68 12.55 36.78
N GLU A 680 -28.60 11.88 36.40
CA GLU A 680 -27.78 12.29 35.25
C GLU A 680 -28.47 11.87 33.96
N LYS A 681 -28.54 12.81 33.02
CA LYS A 681 -29.20 12.60 31.73
C LYS A 681 -28.22 12.86 30.61
N TRP A 682 -28.18 11.95 29.64
CA TRP A 682 -27.32 12.05 28.48
C TRP A 682 -28.13 11.91 27.21
N LEU A 683 -27.85 12.77 26.24
CA LEU A 683 -28.30 12.62 24.86
C LEU A 683 -27.18 11.94 24.09
N ASN A 684 -27.49 10.83 23.43
CA ASN A 684 -26.59 10.16 22.49
C ASN A 684 -27.16 10.28 21.09
N VAL A 685 -26.32 10.61 20.12
CA VAL A 685 -26.67 10.69 18.69
C VAL A 685 -25.66 9.85 17.93
N GLY A 686 -26.12 8.91 17.11
CA GLY A 686 -25.28 8.02 16.31
C GLY A 686 -25.61 8.11 14.83
N PHE A 687 -24.59 8.00 13.99
CA PHE A 687 -24.69 7.98 12.53
C PHE A 687 -24.21 6.64 12.02
N THR A 688 -25.10 5.88 11.38
CA THR A 688 -24.77 4.55 10.88
C THR A 688 -25.03 4.43 9.39
N LEU A 689 -24.38 3.48 8.72
CA LEU A 689 -24.67 3.14 7.33
C LEU A 689 -26.14 2.76 7.14
N ALA A 690 -26.78 3.34 6.12
CA ALA A 690 -28.17 3.06 5.73
C ALA A 690 -28.33 1.77 4.94
N ALA A 691 -27.26 1.26 4.33
CA ALA A 691 -27.20 0.03 3.54
C ALA A 691 -25.79 -0.58 3.61
N ASP A 692 -25.66 -1.84 3.21
CA ASP A 692 -24.36 -2.50 3.05
C ASP A 692 -23.49 -1.76 2.02
N CYS A 693 -22.19 -1.74 2.27
CA CYS A 693 -21.18 -1.29 1.33
C CYS A 693 -20.00 -2.26 1.31
N ALA A 694 -19.01 -2.01 0.44
CA ALA A 694 -17.90 -2.94 0.23
C ALA A 694 -17.11 -3.29 1.52
N TRP A 695 -17.03 -2.35 2.48
CA TRP A 695 -16.19 -2.49 3.67
C TRP A 695 -16.96 -2.72 4.98
N ALA A 696 -18.27 -2.50 5.03
CA ALA A 696 -19.09 -2.74 6.22
C ALA A 696 -20.58 -2.96 5.89
N ALA A 697 -21.23 -3.70 6.79
CA ALA A 697 -22.67 -3.91 6.73
C ALA A 697 -23.46 -2.67 7.18
N GLN A 698 -24.73 -2.62 6.78
CA GLN A 698 -25.73 -1.69 7.30
C GLN A 698 -25.70 -1.66 8.84
N GLY A 699 -25.83 -0.47 9.41
CA GLY A 699 -25.80 -0.28 10.86
C GLY A 699 -24.40 -0.06 11.45
N HIS A 700 -23.32 -0.16 10.68
CA HIS A 700 -21.98 0.25 11.14
C HIS A 700 -21.96 1.74 11.48
N GLU A 701 -21.54 2.08 12.70
CA GLU A 701 -21.46 3.46 13.20
C GLU A 701 -20.19 4.16 12.70
N VAL A 702 -20.34 5.30 12.02
CA VAL A 702 -19.24 6.10 11.46
C VAL A 702 -18.91 7.33 12.31
N ALA A 703 -19.89 7.84 13.07
CA ALA A 703 -19.75 9.00 13.94
C ALA A 703 -20.78 8.93 15.07
N TRP A 704 -20.46 9.49 16.23
CA TRP A 704 -21.37 9.52 17.38
C TRP A 704 -21.08 10.70 18.31
N LEU A 705 -22.05 11.11 19.11
CA LEU A 705 -21.89 12.16 20.11
C LEU A 705 -22.69 11.83 21.37
N SER A 706 -22.11 12.07 22.55
CA SER A 706 -22.80 12.03 23.84
C SER A 706 -22.70 13.37 24.54
N LEU A 707 -23.83 13.92 24.98
CA LEU A 707 -23.92 15.23 25.63
C LEU A 707 -24.69 15.14 26.94
N HIS A 708 -24.15 15.75 27.99
CA HIS A 708 -24.84 15.84 29.27
C HIS A 708 -25.99 16.85 29.21
N CYS A 709 -27.22 16.41 29.49
CA CYS A 709 -28.45 17.19 29.43
C CYS A 709 -28.63 18.16 30.62
N ARG A 710 -27.55 18.79 31.11
CA ARG A 710 -27.59 19.80 32.19
C ARG A 710 -28.36 21.09 31.79
N ALA A 711 -28.69 21.26 30.50
CA ALA A 711 -29.20 22.50 29.91
C ALA A 711 -30.67 22.50 29.45
N ILE A 712 -31.46 21.44 29.68
CA ILE A 712 -32.90 21.40 29.29
C ILE A 712 -33.82 21.86 30.44
N HIS A 713 -33.28 22.42 31.51
CA HIS A 713 -34.06 22.92 32.66
C HIS A 713 -33.76 24.39 32.92
N GLN A 714 -34.55 25.26 32.29
CA GLN A 714 -35.17 26.46 32.87
C GLN A 714 -35.53 27.46 31.76
N ARG A 715 -36.75 27.38 31.21
CA ARG A 715 -37.46 28.57 30.67
C ARG A 715 -38.91 28.33 30.27
N TYR A 716 -39.72 27.70 31.10
CA TYR A 716 -41.17 27.90 31.05
C TYR A 716 -41.74 27.78 32.45
N LEU A 717 -41.89 28.92 33.12
CA LEU A 717 -42.91 29.20 34.14
C LEU A 717 -42.65 30.62 34.65
N LEU A 718 -43.35 31.59 34.07
CA LEU A 718 -43.96 32.75 34.74
C LEU A 718 -44.43 33.74 33.67
N CYS A 719 -45.65 33.51 33.17
CA CYS A 719 -46.50 34.60 32.68
C CYS A 719 -47.97 34.18 32.75
N ARG A 720 -48.67 34.69 33.76
CA ARG A 720 -50.12 34.88 33.97
C ARG A 720 -50.34 34.98 35.49
N SER A 721 -50.90 36.02 36.09
CA SER A 721 -51.40 37.33 35.65
C SER A 721 -51.82 38.03 36.96
N CYS A 722 -51.65 39.36 37.03
CA CYS A 722 -52.30 40.19 38.04
C CYS A 722 -53.83 40.10 37.86
N LEU A 723 -54.55 39.74 38.94
CA LEU A 723 -55.81 40.32 39.46
C LEU A 723 -56.37 39.41 40.56
#